data_AF-A0A2H9TJP0-F1
#
_entry.id   AF-A0A2H9TJP0-F1
#
_cell.length_a   1.000
_cell.length_b   1.000
_cell.length_c   1.000
_cell.angle_alpha   90.00
_cell.angle_beta   90.00
_cell.angle_gamma   90.00
#
_symmetry.space_group_name_H-M   'P 1'
#
loop_
_entity.id
_entity.type
_entity.pdbx_description
1 polymer ?
#
loop_
_entity_poly.entity_id
_entity_poly.type
_entity_poly.pdbx_seq_one_letter_code
_entity_poly.pdbx_strand_id
1 'polypeptide(L)'
;MLATGVVSCRKPAPIPSGSLEDRLDQQVERLERQLLETQKKGDLVEESRLCNNIAKTYERLCEYRKALNFHHYDRQISEAAGDVDGLLLAMGNMADTFLSMGMIDLAKSHLQEQLDFALKNQNMPQAFNAHSSIGNLFLSEAEGETVDLVCKEILAEAGVSFYRGHKVLDDYETLIENGLLSSNRRTDLKRLRLRARVNDGRLCMQTEEYDAALTKLRIALDGARDLKDQMLQFEILGLMGQTFLGMKETASAIEQCFDLQLTLAKEMKEPEFESEALLNLGLAYRDLWDFELSLKTLYLYKDHVKMQCVDSAKLEDADQEIQTTLEFKSVAEKITALEAKIKNDRHTGKTYLKLARNCRQLGFHQDAILYARKGADELDSDAEALRIACELCIEQGHGQDGVYFAKKHLGIIEPDGDTKACIDALLLLSDSYWLLPTLPAETLRVLQKALDLSRQKTSRPREIDILSKLASAYKRLGLDNQYMEIKEECMTLWRQHHLDDDRGNEAQIVAELGQLDYFVNRKPSKNVMKLVDGQFNMKSRSRGTKGLEIKRARRKTTNVQPQMARKKRIHVISDNDSDMRSFIVDDEADGRTDPSLPERHAMDYDDPPMPEPELIWPPSPKRSVIQDDQRSCTKSASRRTWSGDPAFIATILRVKVLIFDEALIIPIIDDIAEQRTISWLIGEIAARYRADFGGKEPLIDALLTEDGARLCGGDPVAVVLSDGQSVRARVVGFKTQSLAQIYTVLCNECGLTVNTAVLASLSTDDAKIDVSRWIHDESHFDLVIRAVASYSGEIVSLDLSHNHLVTDRVLEELAALKSLQELDISFTFVHTIPPIPVKCLRSQFCDIVNLSKFIKTITSSHPQLKELDLSGVDICGVDLGDLHYLEGLERLILSYCPMDAISGMGLAELIRKTSSLRVLDLAGCLAGEHLGALGTALEVNVTLHELILTGNGIVLCDLAKTLETNPRKSLKRLVL
;
A
#
# COMPACT_ATOMS: atom_id res chain seq x y z
N MET A 1 8.95 -6.05 18.33
CA MET A 1 9.76 -7.16 18.89
C MET A 1 8.82 -8.32 19.21
N LEU A 2 8.25 -8.93 18.16
CA LEU A 2 7.48 -10.16 18.26
C LEU A 2 8.35 -11.27 17.66
N ALA A 3 8.43 -12.39 18.35
CA ALA A 3 9.39 -13.45 18.12
C ALA A 3 9.08 -14.22 16.83
N THR A 4 9.75 -13.89 15.73
CA THR A 4 9.94 -14.81 14.61
C THR A 4 10.99 -15.83 15.02
N GLY A 5 10.53 -17.01 15.46
CA GLY A 5 11.37 -18.19 15.60
C GLY A 5 11.84 -18.69 14.22
N VAL A 6 12.81 -18.00 13.62
CA VAL A 6 13.54 -18.51 12.45
C VAL A 6 14.46 -19.63 12.95
N VAL A 7 14.02 -20.87 12.77
CA VAL A 7 14.77 -22.07 13.16
C VAL A 7 16.04 -22.18 12.32
N SER A 8 17.17 -21.78 12.88
CA SER A 8 18.50 -22.17 12.40
C SER A 8 18.73 -23.65 12.74
N CYS A 9 18.61 -24.52 11.75
CA CYS A 9 18.98 -25.95 11.85
C CYS A 9 20.44 -26.13 12.26
N ARG A 10 20.70 -26.42 13.54
CA ARG A 10 21.88 -27.18 13.99
C ARG A 10 21.42 -28.44 14.70
N LYS A 11 22.07 -29.56 14.41
CA LYS A 11 21.78 -30.85 15.04
C LYS A 11 21.95 -30.75 16.58
N PRO A 12 20.99 -31.22 17.38
CA PRO A 12 21.14 -31.29 18.83
C PRO A 12 22.23 -32.27 19.23
N ALA A 13 22.89 -32.01 20.36
CA ALA A 13 23.67 -33.01 21.08
C ALA A 13 22.73 -34.03 21.74
N PRO A 14 23.12 -35.32 21.88
CA PRO A 14 22.24 -36.33 22.46
C PRO A 14 21.99 -36.04 23.94
N ILE A 15 20.72 -35.83 24.30
CA ILE A 15 20.21 -35.71 25.67
C ILE A 15 19.94 -37.14 26.20
N PRO A 16 20.07 -37.43 27.51
CA PRO A 16 19.95 -38.79 28.02
C PRO A 16 18.53 -39.34 27.87
N SER A 17 18.44 -40.56 27.33
CA SER A 17 17.25 -41.42 27.24
C SER A 17 16.43 -41.42 28.54
N GLY A 18 15.16 -40.97 28.50
CA GLY A 18 14.26 -41.26 29.61
C GLY A 18 12.90 -40.56 29.78
N SER A 19 12.49 -39.45 29.13
CA SER A 19 11.26 -38.74 29.60
C SER A 19 10.12 -38.50 28.62
N LEU A 20 10.34 -38.23 27.33
CA LEU A 20 9.26 -37.95 26.37
C LEU A 20 9.52 -38.54 24.98
N GLU A 21 10.75 -38.45 24.50
CA GLU A 21 11.20 -39.07 23.25
C GLU A 21 10.85 -40.57 23.24
N ASP A 22 11.22 -41.30 24.31
CA ASP A 22 10.86 -42.72 24.47
C ASP A 22 9.34 -42.99 24.45
N ARG A 23 8.51 -42.04 24.94
CA ARG A 23 7.04 -42.18 24.93
C ARG A 23 6.48 -41.94 23.53
N LEU A 24 6.99 -40.95 22.83
CA LEU A 24 6.62 -40.64 21.45
C LEU A 24 7.09 -41.75 20.50
N ASP A 25 8.30 -42.28 20.69
CA ASP A 25 8.80 -43.44 19.95
C ASP A 25 7.93 -44.69 20.19
N GLN A 26 7.58 -44.99 21.45
CA GLN A 26 6.63 -46.06 21.75
C GLN A 26 5.25 -45.83 21.12
N GLN A 27 4.80 -44.58 21.05
CA GLN A 27 3.55 -44.22 20.38
C GLN A 27 3.64 -44.46 18.87
N VAL A 28 4.74 -44.04 18.22
CA VAL A 28 5.03 -44.33 16.81
C VAL A 28 5.02 -45.84 16.56
N GLU A 29 5.76 -46.63 17.35
CA GLU A 29 5.79 -48.09 17.20
C GLU A 29 4.41 -48.74 17.34
N ARG A 30 3.56 -48.20 18.22
CA ARG A 30 2.18 -48.67 18.38
C ARG A 30 1.33 -48.32 17.17
N LEU A 31 1.43 -47.08 16.67
CA LEU A 31 0.69 -46.63 15.49
C LEU A 31 1.14 -47.36 14.23
N GLU A 32 2.44 -47.62 14.05
CA GLU A 32 2.98 -48.41 12.93
C GLU A 32 2.50 -49.88 12.99
N ARG A 33 2.41 -50.47 14.18
CA ARG A 33 1.79 -51.80 14.34
C ARG A 33 0.32 -51.81 13.95
N GLN A 34 -0.43 -50.79 14.35
CA GLN A 34 -1.83 -50.63 13.96
C GLN A 34 -1.99 -50.41 12.45
N LEU A 35 -1.08 -49.65 11.83
CA LEU A 35 -1.04 -49.43 10.38
C LEU A 35 -0.86 -50.75 9.64
N LEU A 36 0.08 -51.59 10.07
CA LEU A 36 0.33 -52.91 9.47
C LEU A 36 -0.88 -53.85 9.60
N GLU A 37 -1.60 -53.81 10.74
CA GLU A 37 -2.83 -54.58 10.92
C GLU A 37 -3.97 -54.08 10.02
N THR A 38 -4.05 -52.76 9.81
CA THR A 38 -5.08 -52.12 8.97
C THR A 38 -4.83 -52.37 7.49
N GLN A 39 -3.56 -52.33 7.05
CA GLN A 39 -3.13 -52.74 5.71
C GLN A 39 -3.54 -54.18 5.39
N LYS A 40 -3.43 -55.11 6.35
CA LYS A 40 -3.89 -56.50 6.17
C LYS A 40 -5.41 -56.62 6.02
N LYS A 41 -6.17 -55.69 6.60
CA LYS A 41 -7.64 -55.63 6.47
C LYS A 41 -8.08 -54.95 5.17
N GLY A 42 -7.20 -54.16 4.54
CA GLY A 42 -7.47 -53.44 3.30
C GLY A 42 -8.38 -52.21 3.48
N ASP A 43 -8.41 -51.62 4.67
CA ASP A 43 -9.18 -50.39 4.95
C ASP A 43 -8.31 -49.15 4.66
N LEU A 44 -8.41 -48.63 3.44
CA LEU A 44 -7.58 -47.53 2.96
C LEU A 44 -7.85 -46.21 3.72
N VAL A 45 -9.09 -45.96 4.16
CA VAL A 45 -9.43 -44.70 4.86
C VAL A 45 -8.80 -44.69 6.25
N GLU A 46 -8.88 -45.81 6.97
CA GLU A 46 -8.25 -45.93 8.29
C GLU A 46 -6.72 -45.98 8.18
N GLU A 47 -6.18 -46.54 7.10
CA GLU A 47 -4.75 -46.51 6.80
C GLU A 47 -4.23 -45.06 6.63
N SER A 48 -4.92 -44.25 5.83
CA SER A 48 -4.64 -42.82 5.64
C SER A 48 -4.63 -42.05 6.97
N ARG A 49 -5.67 -42.23 7.81
CA ARG A 49 -5.74 -41.61 9.14
C ARG A 49 -4.57 -42.01 10.05
N LEU A 50 -4.16 -43.27 10.02
CA LEU A 50 -3.00 -43.74 10.78
C LEU A 50 -1.70 -43.11 10.27
N CYS A 51 -1.52 -42.99 8.95
CA CYS A 51 -0.39 -42.27 8.35
C CYS A 51 -0.32 -40.81 8.82
N ASN A 52 -1.44 -40.07 8.79
CA ASN A 52 -1.50 -38.69 9.31
C ASN A 52 -1.14 -38.62 10.80
N ASN A 53 -1.65 -39.53 11.63
CA ASN A 53 -1.35 -39.55 13.06
C ASN A 53 0.14 -39.87 13.34
N ILE A 54 0.73 -40.77 12.56
CA ILE A 54 2.17 -41.07 12.62
C ILE A 54 2.97 -39.83 12.21
N ALA A 55 2.59 -39.17 11.12
CA ALA A 55 3.24 -37.95 10.63
C ALA A 55 3.23 -36.84 11.70
N LYS A 56 2.07 -36.56 12.32
CA LYS A 56 1.95 -35.61 13.43
C LYS A 56 2.80 -36.01 14.64
N THR A 57 2.94 -37.30 14.91
CA THR A 57 3.82 -37.77 16.01
C THR A 57 5.29 -37.52 15.66
N TYR A 58 5.70 -37.70 14.40
CA TYR A 58 7.03 -37.33 13.93
C TYR A 58 7.29 -35.83 13.89
N GLU A 59 6.29 -35.00 13.63
CA GLU A 59 6.40 -33.53 13.76
C GLU A 59 6.71 -33.14 15.20
N ARG A 60 6.06 -33.77 16.19
CA ARG A 60 6.34 -33.55 17.62
C ARG A 60 7.74 -34.02 18.03
N LEU A 61 8.26 -35.05 17.38
CA LEU A 61 9.66 -35.50 17.51
C LEU A 61 10.65 -34.60 16.75
N CYS A 62 10.17 -33.55 16.06
CA CYS A 62 10.97 -32.69 15.18
C CYS A 62 11.66 -33.46 14.04
N GLU A 63 11.16 -34.65 13.69
CA GLU A 63 11.63 -35.46 12.57
C GLU A 63 10.84 -35.14 11.30
N TYR A 64 10.86 -33.87 10.88
CA TYR A 64 10.01 -33.34 9.80
C TYR A 64 10.12 -34.11 8.47
N ARG A 65 11.30 -34.65 8.14
CA ARG A 65 11.47 -35.48 6.93
C ARG A 65 10.69 -36.77 6.98
N LYS A 66 10.59 -37.42 8.15
CA LYS A 66 9.76 -38.62 8.32
C LYS A 66 8.28 -38.25 8.30
N ALA A 67 7.91 -37.14 8.94
CA ALA A 67 6.55 -36.62 8.87
C ALA A 67 6.09 -36.38 7.42
N LEU A 68 6.89 -35.68 6.62
CA LEU A 68 6.60 -35.44 5.20
C LEU A 68 6.43 -36.74 4.40
N ASN A 69 7.23 -37.77 4.68
CA ASN A 69 7.05 -39.08 4.02
C ASN A 69 5.70 -39.71 4.37
N PHE A 70 5.27 -39.64 5.64
CA PHE A 70 3.99 -40.18 6.07
C PHE A 70 2.80 -39.35 5.59
N HIS A 71 2.91 -38.01 5.51
CA HIS A 71 1.90 -37.17 4.86
C HIS A 71 1.82 -37.42 3.34
N HIS A 72 2.95 -37.70 2.69
CA HIS A 72 2.95 -38.14 1.29
C HIS A 72 2.25 -39.50 1.11
N TYR A 73 2.46 -40.45 2.01
CA TYR A 73 1.72 -41.72 2.00
C TYR A 73 0.23 -41.51 2.24
N ASP A 74 -0.13 -40.67 3.22
CA ASP A 74 -1.52 -40.28 3.50
C ASP A 74 -2.18 -39.74 2.23
N ARG A 75 -1.55 -38.77 1.56
CA ARG A 75 -1.99 -38.22 0.26
C ARG A 75 -2.23 -39.30 -0.80
N GLN A 76 -1.28 -40.23 -0.99
CA GLN A 76 -1.41 -41.30 -1.99
C GLN A 76 -2.54 -42.29 -1.65
N ILE A 77 -2.71 -42.61 -0.37
CA ILE A 77 -3.73 -43.55 0.09
C ILE A 77 -5.12 -42.90 0.00
N SER A 78 -5.28 -41.64 0.41
CA SER A 78 -6.54 -40.91 0.26
C SER A 78 -6.93 -40.77 -1.22
N GLU A 79 -5.96 -40.53 -2.11
CA GLU A 79 -6.20 -40.52 -3.56
C GLU A 79 -6.67 -41.89 -4.07
N ALA A 80 -6.02 -42.99 -3.65
CA ALA A 80 -6.41 -44.35 -4.01
C ALA A 80 -7.79 -44.76 -3.44
N ALA A 81 -8.15 -44.24 -2.27
CA ALA A 81 -9.44 -44.44 -1.63
C ALA A 81 -10.56 -43.59 -2.24
N GLY A 82 -10.21 -42.57 -3.04
CA GLY A 82 -11.16 -41.55 -3.52
C GLY A 82 -11.66 -40.61 -2.41
N ASP A 83 -10.93 -40.52 -1.29
CA ASP A 83 -11.25 -39.63 -0.17
C ASP A 83 -10.68 -38.23 -0.44
N VAL A 84 -11.52 -37.38 -1.05
CA VAL A 84 -11.16 -36.00 -1.39
C VAL A 84 -10.88 -35.15 -0.14
N ASP A 85 -11.62 -35.37 0.96
CA ASP A 85 -11.43 -34.63 2.20
C ASP A 85 -10.09 -35.00 2.86
N GLY A 86 -9.77 -36.30 2.92
CA GLY A 86 -8.49 -36.80 3.41
C GLY A 86 -7.30 -36.30 2.58
N LEU A 87 -7.43 -36.31 1.25
CA LEU A 87 -6.40 -35.82 0.33
C LEU A 87 -6.08 -34.33 0.55
N LEU A 88 -7.11 -33.49 0.67
CA LEU A 88 -6.95 -32.05 0.93
C LEU A 88 -6.34 -31.78 2.30
N LEU A 89 -6.69 -32.58 3.30
CA LEU A 89 -6.11 -32.48 4.64
C LEU A 89 -4.61 -32.84 4.62
N ALA A 90 -4.24 -33.92 3.93
CA ALA A 90 -2.84 -34.32 3.78
C ALA A 90 -2.01 -33.22 3.10
N MET A 91 -2.54 -32.60 2.04
CA MET A 91 -1.87 -31.48 1.35
C MET A 91 -1.66 -30.27 2.27
N GLY A 92 -2.67 -29.90 3.06
CA GLY A 92 -2.54 -28.81 4.04
C GLY A 92 -1.52 -29.12 5.13
N ASN A 93 -1.56 -30.34 5.70
CA ASN A 93 -0.59 -30.75 6.72
C ASN A 93 0.84 -30.77 6.18
N MET A 94 1.06 -31.17 4.92
CA MET A 94 2.38 -31.07 4.28
C MET A 94 2.89 -29.63 4.22
N ALA A 95 2.01 -28.68 3.87
CA ALA A 95 2.37 -27.27 3.86
C ALA A 95 2.74 -26.78 5.27
N ASP A 96 1.98 -27.16 6.29
CA ASP A 96 2.30 -26.86 7.70
C ASP A 96 3.65 -27.47 8.13
N THR A 97 3.98 -28.68 7.68
CA THR A 97 5.30 -29.28 7.91
C THR A 97 6.41 -28.48 7.22
N PHE A 98 6.20 -27.99 6.00
CA PHE A 98 7.17 -27.13 5.31
C PHE A 98 7.36 -25.78 6.02
N LEU A 99 6.28 -25.19 6.55
CA LEU A 99 6.37 -24.00 7.40
C LEU A 99 7.18 -24.27 8.67
N SER A 100 6.94 -25.41 9.32
CA SER A 100 7.72 -25.84 10.50
C SER A 100 9.20 -26.04 10.20
N MET A 101 9.57 -26.30 8.94
CA MET A 101 10.94 -26.39 8.46
C MET A 101 11.53 -25.03 8.03
N GLY A 102 10.76 -23.94 8.09
CA GLY A 102 11.14 -22.61 7.60
C GLY A 102 11.16 -22.47 6.08
N MET A 103 10.57 -23.42 5.35
CA MET A 103 10.53 -23.44 3.88
C MET A 103 9.27 -22.75 3.35
N ILE A 104 9.22 -21.43 3.52
CA ILE A 104 8.05 -20.58 3.23
C ILE A 104 7.57 -20.73 1.78
N ASP A 105 8.47 -20.64 0.79
CA ASP A 105 8.11 -20.73 -0.64
C ASP A 105 7.44 -22.06 -1.00
N LEU A 106 7.96 -23.17 -0.46
CA LEU A 106 7.38 -24.50 -0.70
C LEU A 106 6.01 -24.64 -0.03
N ALA A 107 5.86 -24.13 1.19
CA ALA A 107 4.57 -24.12 1.86
C ALA A 107 3.53 -23.32 1.06
N LYS A 108 3.89 -22.13 0.56
CA LYS A 108 3.04 -21.31 -0.29
C LYS A 108 2.59 -22.05 -1.55
N SER A 109 3.53 -22.70 -2.24
CA SER A 109 3.23 -23.51 -3.44
C SER A 109 2.28 -24.68 -3.14
N HIS A 110 2.47 -25.39 -2.03
CA HIS A 110 1.59 -26.50 -1.63
C HIS A 110 0.20 -26.03 -1.18
N LEU A 111 0.09 -24.89 -0.51
CA LEU A 111 -1.21 -24.29 -0.17
C LEU A 111 -1.97 -23.83 -1.42
N GLN A 112 -1.27 -23.30 -2.43
CA GLN A 112 -1.87 -22.98 -3.74
C GLN A 112 -2.37 -24.24 -4.46
N GLU A 113 -1.58 -25.32 -4.46
CA GLU A 113 -1.99 -26.61 -5.02
C GLU A 113 -3.25 -27.15 -4.31
N GLN A 114 -3.29 -27.07 -2.98
CA GLN A 114 -4.44 -27.46 -2.17
C GLN A 114 -5.67 -26.62 -2.51
N LEU A 115 -5.51 -25.29 -2.63
CA LEU A 115 -6.59 -24.36 -2.96
C LEU A 115 -7.20 -24.69 -4.32
N ASP A 116 -6.37 -24.84 -5.36
CA ASP A 116 -6.82 -25.16 -6.71
C ASP A 116 -7.58 -26.48 -6.75
N PHE A 117 -7.07 -27.49 -6.03
CA PHE A 117 -7.73 -28.78 -5.92
C PHE A 117 -9.06 -28.69 -5.15
N ALA A 118 -9.11 -27.92 -4.07
CA ALA A 118 -10.33 -27.72 -3.27
C ALA A 118 -11.42 -27.04 -4.10
N LEU A 119 -11.09 -25.97 -4.82
CA LEU A 119 -12.02 -25.25 -5.69
C LEU A 119 -12.53 -26.14 -6.83
N LYS A 120 -11.64 -26.91 -7.48
CA LYS A 120 -12.01 -27.85 -8.54
C LYS A 120 -13.00 -28.92 -8.07
N ASN A 121 -12.88 -29.36 -6.82
CA ASN A 121 -13.77 -30.36 -6.22
C ASN A 121 -14.92 -29.74 -5.41
N GLN A 122 -15.11 -28.41 -5.47
CA GLN A 122 -16.16 -27.67 -4.75
C GLN A 122 -16.13 -27.89 -3.21
N ASN A 123 -14.94 -28.12 -2.66
CA ASN A 123 -14.73 -28.28 -1.22
C ASN A 123 -14.49 -26.93 -0.55
N MET A 124 -15.58 -26.18 -0.32
CA MET A 124 -15.52 -24.82 0.21
C MET A 124 -14.84 -24.72 1.59
N PRO A 125 -15.06 -25.64 2.55
CA PRO A 125 -14.33 -25.61 3.82
C PRO A 125 -12.81 -25.64 3.66
N GLN A 126 -12.29 -26.53 2.80
CA GLN A 126 -10.84 -26.64 2.59
C GLN A 126 -10.29 -25.50 1.73
N ALA A 127 -11.06 -24.97 0.78
CA ALA A 127 -10.68 -23.77 0.04
C ALA A 127 -10.55 -22.54 0.96
N PHE A 128 -11.48 -22.38 1.91
CA PHE A 128 -11.38 -21.34 2.95
C PHE A 128 -10.15 -21.53 3.84
N ASN A 129 -9.88 -22.76 4.27
CA ASN A 129 -8.70 -23.05 5.10
C ASN A 129 -7.41 -22.71 4.35
N ALA A 130 -7.28 -23.08 3.08
CA ALA A 130 -6.12 -22.76 2.26
C ALA A 130 -5.94 -21.24 2.11
N HIS A 131 -7.01 -20.48 1.82
CA HIS A 131 -6.97 -19.01 1.80
C HIS A 131 -6.55 -18.41 3.14
N SER A 132 -7.04 -18.96 4.24
CA SER A 132 -6.67 -18.52 5.59
C SER A 132 -5.19 -18.79 5.89
N SER A 133 -4.69 -19.97 5.54
CA SER A 133 -3.27 -20.33 5.74
C SER A 133 -2.35 -19.47 4.88
N ILE A 134 -2.72 -19.17 3.63
CA ILE A 134 -1.97 -18.26 2.75
C ILE A 134 -1.95 -16.84 3.34
N GLY A 135 -3.10 -16.33 3.80
CA GLY A 135 -3.16 -15.01 4.42
C GLY A 135 -2.32 -14.92 5.69
N ASN A 136 -2.35 -15.95 6.53
CA ASN A 136 -1.51 -16.02 7.73
C ASN A 136 -0.01 -16.14 7.41
N LEU A 137 0.35 -16.78 6.30
CA LEU A 137 1.73 -16.82 5.82
C LEU A 137 2.24 -15.41 5.51
N PHE A 138 1.45 -14.62 4.78
CA PHE A 138 1.77 -13.22 4.50
C PHE A 138 1.87 -12.37 5.76
N LEU A 139 0.98 -12.57 6.75
CA LEU A 139 1.11 -11.88 8.03
C LEU A 139 2.44 -12.22 8.73
N SER A 140 2.84 -13.49 8.71
CA SER A 140 4.13 -13.91 9.28
C SER A 140 5.34 -13.35 8.53
N GLU A 141 5.25 -13.17 7.21
CA GLU A 141 6.29 -12.51 6.41
C GLU A 141 6.37 -11.01 6.76
N ALA A 142 5.24 -10.34 6.94
CA ALA A 142 5.17 -8.93 7.31
C ALA A 142 5.77 -8.65 8.70
N GLU A 143 5.62 -9.57 9.66
CA GLU A 143 6.19 -9.46 11.01
C GLU A 143 7.73 -9.45 11.03
N GLY A 144 8.39 -10.00 10.00
CA GLY A 144 9.84 -10.06 9.88
C GLY A 144 10.49 -8.85 9.21
N GLU A 145 9.70 -8.00 8.55
CA GLU A 145 10.17 -6.85 7.75
C GLU A 145 10.06 -5.54 8.54
N THR A 146 10.95 -4.57 8.25
CA THR A 146 10.80 -3.22 8.82
C THR A 146 9.63 -2.47 8.18
N VAL A 147 9.00 -1.54 8.91
CA VAL A 147 7.85 -0.72 8.46
C VAL A 147 8.21 0.14 7.24
N ASP A 148 8.22 -0.48 6.07
CA ASP A 148 8.50 0.11 4.75
C ASP A 148 7.37 -0.24 3.77
N LEU A 149 7.43 0.31 2.56
CA LEU A 149 6.46 0.09 1.48
C LEU A 149 6.20 -1.40 1.21
N VAL A 150 7.24 -2.23 1.28
CA VAL A 150 7.17 -3.70 1.09
C VAL A 150 6.27 -4.36 2.13
N CYS A 151 6.35 -3.96 3.40
CA CYS A 151 5.50 -4.51 4.46
C CYS A 151 4.00 -4.22 4.18
N LYS A 152 3.69 -3.03 3.65
CA LYS A 152 2.31 -2.67 3.28
C LYS A 152 1.78 -3.50 2.12
N GLU A 153 2.62 -3.81 1.13
CA GLU A 153 2.26 -4.70 0.02
C GLU A 153 1.95 -6.12 0.51
N ILE A 154 2.80 -6.67 1.39
CA ILE A 154 2.58 -8.01 1.98
C ILE A 154 1.28 -8.05 2.80
N LEU A 155 1.01 -7.01 3.61
CA LEU A 155 -0.25 -6.92 4.37
C LEU A 155 -1.48 -6.79 3.46
N ALA A 156 -1.35 -6.15 2.29
CA ALA A 156 -2.41 -6.11 1.30
C ALA A 156 -2.67 -7.52 0.71
N GLU A 157 -1.62 -8.29 0.41
CA GLU A 157 -1.75 -9.69 -0.06
C GLU A 157 -2.43 -10.59 1.00
N ALA A 158 -2.14 -10.37 2.28
CA ALA A 158 -2.84 -11.02 3.39
C ALA A 158 -4.34 -10.67 3.38
N GLY A 159 -4.67 -9.38 3.27
CA GLY A 159 -6.05 -8.88 3.18
C GLY A 159 -6.82 -9.46 1.99
N VAL A 160 -6.20 -9.52 0.82
CA VAL A 160 -6.79 -10.13 -0.38
C VAL A 160 -7.08 -11.62 -0.16
N SER A 161 -6.16 -12.34 0.48
CA SER A 161 -6.34 -13.77 0.79
C SER A 161 -7.51 -14.00 1.73
N PHE A 162 -7.66 -13.20 2.79
CA PHE A 162 -8.80 -13.30 3.71
C PHE A 162 -10.12 -12.91 3.05
N TYR A 163 -10.13 -11.85 2.23
CA TYR A 163 -11.30 -11.45 1.45
C TYR A 163 -11.80 -12.58 0.53
N ARG A 164 -10.88 -13.25 -0.18
CA ARG A 164 -11.22 -14.43 -1.01
C ARG A 164 -11.78 -15.57 -0.15
N GLY A 165 -11.23 -15.78 1.04
CA GLY A 165 -11.78 -16.71 2.03
C GLY A 165 -13.24 -16.39 2.40
N HIS A 166 -13.57 -15.13 2.72
CA HIS A 166 -14.95 -14.72 3.03
C HIS A 166 -15.91 -14.99 1.86
N LYS A 167 -15.48 -14.71 0.63
CA LYS A 167 -16.28 -15.00 -0.56
C LYS A 167 -16.60 -16.50 -0.71
N VAL A 168 -15.62 -17.37 -0.43
CA VAL A 168 -15.85 -18.83 -0.40
C VAL A 168 -16.89 -19.21 0.66
N LEU A 169 -16.90 -18.54 1.82
CA LEU A 169 -17.91 -18.79 2.85
C LEU A 169 -19.30 -18.29 2.47
N ASP A 170 -19.40 -17.16 1.75
CA ASP A 170 -20.67 -16.66 1.24
C ASP A 170 -21.26 -17.62 0.20
N ASP A 171 -20.44 -18.08 -0.75
CA ASP A 171 -20.84 -19.10 -1.71
C ASP A 171 -21.28 -20.39 -0.98
N TYR A 172 -20.56 -20.81 0.07
CA TYR A 172 -20.94 -21.96 0.89
C TYR A 172 -22.27 -21.78 1.63
N GLU A 173 -22.55 -20.59 2.15
CA GLU A 173 -23.84 -20.25 2.77
C GLU A 173 -24.98 -20.36 1.75
N THR A 174 -24.81 -19.81 0.55
CA THR A 174 -25.85 -19.89 -0.48
C THR A 174 -26.17 -21.33 -0.87
N LEU A 175 -25.18 -22.22 -0.94
CA LEU A 175 -25.38 -23.65 -1.22
C LEU A 175 -26.19 -24.33 -0.10
N ILE A 176 -25.95 -23.97 1.16
CA ILE A 176 -26.71 -24.47 2.31
C ILE A 176 -28.14 -23.93 2.31
N GLU A 177 -28.34 -22.64 2.02
CA GLU A 177 -29.65 -22.00 1.98
C GLU A 177 -30.54 -22.53 0.86
N ASN A 178 -29.95 -22.79 -0.31
CA ASN A 178 -30.63 -23.39 -1.45
C ASN A 178 -30.96 -24.88 -1.26
N GLY A 179 -30.57 -25.48 -0.12
CA GLY A 179 -30.83 -26.87 0.20
C GLY A 179 -29.98 -27.88 -0.58
N LEU A 180 -28.92 -27.41 -1.24
CA LEU A 180 -27.97 -28.26 -1.99
C LEU A 180 -27.00 -28.99 -1.05
N LEU A 181 -26.86 -28.52 0.19
CA LEU A 181 -26.04 -29.13 1.24
C LEU A 181 -26.87 -29.41 2.50
N SER A 182 -26.40 -30.36 3.32
CA SER A 182 -27.10 -30.77 4.53
C SER A 182 -27.15 -29.65 5.58
N SER A 183 -28.26 -29.56 6.32
CA SER A 183 -28.45 -28.55 7.38
C SER A 183 -27.40 -28.64 8.50
N ASN A 184 -26.79 -29.81 8.70
CA ASN A 184 -25.71 -30.01 9.67
C ASN A 184 -24.44 -29.21 9.35
N ARG A 185 -24.23 -28.82 8.07
CA ARG A 185 -23.10 -27.97 7.65
C ARG A 185 -23.21 -26.52 8.14
N ARG A 186 -24.37 -26.09 8.66
CA ARG A 186 -24.53 -24.73 9.24
C ARG A 186 -23.64 -24.49 10.44
N THR A 187 -23.40 -25.52 11.26
CA THR A 187 -22.50 -25.40 12.42
C THR A 187 -21.06 -25.26 11.97
N ASP A 188 -20.65 -26.02 10.94
CA ASP A 188 -19.32 -25.90 10.32
C ASP A 188 -19.11 -24.49 9.73
N LEU A 189 -20.08 -23.99 8.95
CA LEU A 189 -20.02 -22.64 8.39
C LEU A 189 -19.90 -21.57 9.49
N LYS A 190 -20.66 -21.69 10.57
CA LYS A 190 -20.54 -20.76 11.72
C LYS A 190 -19.13 -20.76 12.28
N ARG A 191 -18.54 -21.94 12.51
CA ARG A 191 -17.16 -22.06 12.98
C ARG A 191 -16.16 -21.41 12.02
N LEU A 192 -16.29 -21.67 10.71
CA LEU A 192 -15.42 -21.07 9.69
C LEU A 192 -15.55 -19.54 9.63
N ARG A 193 -16.77 -18.99 9.74
CA ARG A 193 -16.97 -17.53 9.81
C ARG A 193 -16.36 -16.89 11.04
N LEU A 194 -16.39 -17.57 12.18
CA LEU A 194 -15.68 -17.09 13.37
C LEU A 194 -14.18 -17.08 13.13
N ARG A 195 -13.61 -18.14 12.55
CA ARG A 195 -12.19 -18.18 12.18
C ARG A 195 -11.81 -17.10 11.17
N ALA A 196 -12.67 -16.79 10.19
CA ALA A 196 -12.46 -15.69 9.26
C ALA A 196 -12.35 -14.34 9.99
N ARG A 197 -13.23 -14.08 10.96
CA ARG A 197 -13.17 -12.88 11.81
C ARG A 197 -11.91 -12.83 12.68
N VAL A 198 -11.41 -13.98 13.14
CA VAL A 198 -10.14 -14.04 13.87
C VAL A 198 -8.98 -13.61 12.98
N ASN A 199 -8.95 -14.09 11.73
CA ASN A 199 -7.94 -13.68 10.75
C ASN A 199 -8.02 -12.19 10.44
N ASP A 200 -9.23 -11.64 10.24
CA ASP A 200 -9.43 -10.20 10.04
C ASP A 200 -8.96 -9.39 11.26
N GLY A 201 -9.21 -9.89 12.47
CA GLY A 201 -8.72 -9.29 13.71
C GLY A 201 -7.20 -9.24 13.74
N ARG A 202 -6.54 -10.34 13.34
CA ARG A 202 -5.07 -10.43 13.25
C ARG A 202 -4.49 -9.46 12.21
N LEU A 203 -5.13 -9.32 11.05
CA LEU A 203 -4.75 -8.30 10.06
C LEU A 203 -4.84 -6.89 10.64
N CYS A 204 -5.93 -6.57 11.35
CA CYS A 204 -6.10 -5.26 11.99
C CYS A 204 -5.04 -5.00 13.08
N MET A 205 -4.57 -6.03 13.78
CA MET A 205 -3.45 -5.88 14.72
C MET A 205 -2.17 -5.47 14.00
N GLN A 206 -1.88 -6.08 12.84
CA GLN A 206 -0.69 -5.77 12.05
C GLN A 206 -0.76 -4.41 11.36
N THR A 207 -1.96 -3.90 11.06
CA THR A 207 -2.16 -2.52 10.56
C THR A 207 -2.31 -1.48 11.67
N GLU A 208 -2.08 -1.86 12.93
CA GLU A 208 -2.21 -1.02 14.14
C GLU A 208 -3.64 -0.46 14.38
N GLU A 209 -4.67 -1.05 13.75
CA GLU A 209 -6.08 -0.74 13.97
C GLU A 209 -6.64 -1.53 15.17
N TYR A 210 -6.08 -1.29 16.35
CA TYR A 210 -6.34 -2.12 17.54
C TYR A 210 -7.81 -2.14 17.98
N ASP A 211 -8.52 -1.02 17.91
CA ASP A 211 -9.96 -0.95 18.25
C ASP A 211 -10.81 -1.82 17.32
N ALA A 212 -10.48 -1.81 16.03
CA ALA A 212 -11.14 -2.60 15.02
C ALA A 212 -10.82 -4.10 15.21
N ALA A 213 -9.60 -4.43 15.62
CA ALA A 213 -9.19 -5.79 15.98
C ALA A 213 -9.98 -6.32 17.17
N LEU A 214 -10.03 -5.58 18.29
CA LEU A 214 -10.76 -5.98 19.50
C LEU A 214 -12.24 -6.20 19.23
N THR A 215 -12.86 -5.33 18.42
CA THR A 215 -14.28 -5.48 18.04
C THR A 215 -14.52 -6.80 17.31
N LYS A 216 -13.69 -7.12 16.32
CA LYS A 216 -13.81 -8.37 15.53
C LYS A 216 -13.56 -9.61 16.40
N LEU A 217 -12.52 -9.58 17.23
CA LEU A 217 -12.14 -10.68 18.12
C LEU A 217 -13.20 -10.94 19.21
N ARG A 218 -13.79 -9.90 19.78
CA ARG A 218 -14.84 -10.04 20.80
C ARG A 218 -16.11 -10.69 20.23
N ILE A 219 -16.53 -10.28 19.03
CA ILE A 219 -17.64 -10.94 18.32
C ILE A 219 -17.30 -12.41 18.04
N ALA A 220 -16.05 -12.70 17.66
CA ALA A 220 -15.61 -14.07 17.44
C ALA A 220 -15.62 -14.90 18.74
N LEU A 221 -15.21 -14.31 19.87
CA LEU A 221 -15.16 -14.95 21.18
C LEU A 221 -16.55 -15.34 21.67
N ASP A 222 -17.53 -14.44 21.54
CA ASP A 222 -18.92 -14.71 21.93
C ASP A 222 -19.52 -15.83 21.07
N GLY A 223 -19.27 -15.82 19.76
CA GLY A 223 -19.68 -16.92 18.89
C GLY A 223 -18.99 -18.25 19.21
N ALA A 224 -17.71 -18.22 19.62
CA ALA A 224 -16.98 -19.42 20.01
C ALA A 224 -17.50 -20.01 21.33
N ARG A 225 -17.92 -19.16 22.28
CA ARG A 225 -18.62 -19.57 23.51
C ARG A 225 -19.96 -20.23 23.21
N ASP A 226 -20.74 -19.65 22.29
CA ASP A 226 -22.02 -20.23 21.84
C ASP A 226 -21.86 -21.62 21.23
N LEU A 227 -20.78 -21.82 20.45
CA LEU A 227 -20.42 -23.12 19.87
C LEU A 227 -19.74 -24.08 20.87
N LYS A 228 -19.40 -23.59 22.07
CA LYS A 228 -18.57 -24.30 23.07
C LYS A 228 -17.23 -24.77 22.48
N ASP A 229 -16.67 -23.99 21.58
CA ASP A 229 -15.39 -24.29 20.94
C ASP A 229 -14.24 -23.77 21.81
N GLN A 230 -13.72 -24.62 22.70
CA GLN A 230 -12.68 -24.22 23.66
C GLN A 230 -11.35 -23.87 22.97
N MET A 231 -11.02 -24.55 21.88
CA MET A 231 -9.81 -24.29 21.09
C MET A 231 -9.84 -22.89 20.49
N LEU A 232 -10.96 -22.53 19.85
CA LEU A 232 -11.11 -21.20 19.25
C LEU A 232 -11.18 -20.09 20.31
N GLN A 233 -11.82 -20.35 21.45
CA GLN A 233 -11.81 -19.42 22.58
C GLN A 233 -10.39 -19.14 23.10
N PHE A 234 -9.56 -20.19 23.23
CA PHE A 234 -8.18 -20.06 23.66
C PHE A 234 -7.37 -19.18 22.70
N GLU A 235 -7.47 -19.46 21.39
CA GLU A 235 -6.77 -18.69 20.34
C GLU A 235 -7.17 -17.21 20.38
N ILE A 236 -8.48 -16.92 20.48
CA ILE A 236 -9.00 -15.56 20.48
C ILE A 236 -8.55 -14.78 21.72
N LEU A 237 -8.58 -15.39 22.91
CA LEU A 237 -8.10 -14.74 24.13
C LEU A 237 -6.62 -14.38 24.04
N GLY A 238 -5.79 -15.26 23.46
CA GLY A 238 -4.38 -14.96 23.21
C GLY A 238 -4.18 -13.74 22.31
N LEU A 239 -4.90 -13.69 21.18
CA LEU A 239 -4.84 -12.57 20.24
C LEU A 239 -5.37 -11.26 20.83
N MET A 240 -6.47 -11.31 21.59
CA MET A 240 -6.99 -10.14 22.31
C MET A 240 -5.97 -9.61 23.33
N GLY A 241 -5.32 -10.51 24.08
CA GLY A 241 -4.26 -10.13 25.02
C GLY A 241 -3.09 -9.45 24.30
N GLN A 242 -2.63 -10.00 23.19
CA GLN A 242 -1.60 -9.36 22.35
C GLN A 242 -2.05 -8.00 21.79
N THR A 243 -3.33 -7.86 21.42
CA THR A 243 -3.90 -6.59 20.96
C THR A 243 -3.82 -5.52 22.05
N PHE A 244 -4.21 -5.86 23.29
CA PHE A 244 -4.08 -4.96 24.44
C PHE A 244 -2.63 -4.60 24.76
N LEU A 245 -1.68 -5.55 24.61
CA LEU A 245 -0.25 -5.24 24.74
C LEU A 245 0.20 -4.23 23.68
N GLY A 246 -0.25 -4.36 22.42
CA GLY A 246 -0.01 -3.39 21.35
C GLY A 246 -0.53 -1.99 21.67
N MET A 247 -1.69 -1.91 22.34
CA MET A 247 -2.27 -0.66 22.86
C MET A 247 -1.57 -0.10 24.11
N LYS A 248 -0.58 -0.83 24.66
CA LYS A 248 0.08 -0.55 25.95
C LYS A 248 -0.83 -0.65 27.18
N GLU A 249 -1.95 -1.34 27.07
CA GLU A 249 -2.88 -1.64 28.16
C GLU A 249 -2.56 -3.00 28.80
N THR A 250 -1.39 -3.11 29.42
CA THR A 250 -0.87 -4.39 29.95
C THR A 250 -1.77 -4.99 31.04
N ALA A 251 -2.37 -4.17 31.90
CA ALA A 251 -3.30 -4.64 32.94
C ALA A 251 -4.57 -5.28 32.34
N SER A 252 -5.17 -4.64 31.33
CA SER A 252 -6.31 -5.18 30.58
C SER A 252 -5.97 -6.52 29.91
N ALA A 253 -4.76 -6.63 29.32
CA ALA A 253 -4.29 -7.85 28.69
C ALA A 253 -4.24 -9.04 29.67
N ILE A 254 -3.78 -8.80 30.91
CA ILE A 254 -3.69 -9.82 31.94
C ILE A 254 -5.09 -10.21 32.44
N GLU A 255 -5.86 -9.23 32.94
CA GLU A 255 -7.12 -9.49 33.64
C GLU A 255 -8.24 -9.97 32.71
N GLN A 256 -8.32 -9.41 31.50
CA GLN A 256 -9.42 -9.70 30.57
C GLN A 256 -9.10 -10.84 29.59
N CYS A 257 -7.82 -11.20 29.43
CA CYS A 257 -7.41 -12.16 28.41
C CYS A 257 -6.53 -13.29 28.97
N PHE A 258 -5.29 -13.02 29.39
CA PHE A 258 -4.31 -14.08 29.68
C PHE A 258 -4.67 -14.94 30.91
N ASP A 259 -5.26 -14.38 31.96
CA ASP A 259 -5.73 -15.18 33.11
C ASP A 259 -6.88 -16.13 32.72
N LEU A 260 -7.80 -15.66 31.88
CA LEU A 260 -8.87 -16.49 31.33
C LEU A 260 -8.31 -17.55 30.39
N GLN A 261 -7.32 -17.20 29.56
CA GLN A 261 -6.65 -18.12 28.64
C GLN A 261 -5.97 -19.26 29.40
N LEU A 262 -5.24 -18.95 30.48
CA LEU A 262 -4.60 -19.95 31.34
C LEU A 262 -5.62 -20.85 32.07
N THR A 263 -6.73 -20.27 32.53
CA THR A 263 -7.81 -21.03 33.16
C THR A 263 -8.41 -22.03 32.18
N LEU A 264 -8.71 -21.58 30.96
CA LEU A 264 -9.24 -22.42 29.89
C LEU A 264 -8.25 -23.54 29.50
N ALA A 265 -6.95 -23.24 29.41
CA ALA A 265 -5.93 -24.24 29.13
C ALA A 265 -5.91 -25.37 30.18
N LYS A 266 -5.99 -25.01 31.47
CA LYS A 266 -6.05 -25.98 32.57
C LYS A 266 -7.31 -26.85 32.53
N GLU A 267 -8.43 -26.29 32.08
CA GLU A 267 -9.67 -27.04 31.87
C GLU A 267 -9.55 -28.04 30.72
N MET A 268 -8.85 -27.65 29.65
CA MET A 268 -8.58 -28.53 28.50
C MET A 268 -7.65 -29.70 28.87
N LYS A 269 -6.82 -29.54 29.92
CA LYS A 269 -5.82 -30.52 30.39
C LYS A 269 -4.80 -30.90 29.32
N GLU A 270 -4.55 -29.96 28.43
CA GLU A 270 -3.63 -30.11 27.31
C GLU A 270 -2.40 -29.24 27.61
N PRO A 271 -1.24 -29.86 27.85
CA PRO A 271 -0.09 -29.17 28.43
C PRO A 271 0.50 -28.11 27.47
N GLU A 272 0.32 -28.30 26.15
CA GLU A 272 0.76 -27.37 25.09
C GLU A 272 0.04 -26.00 25.20
N PHE A 273 -1.25 -25.98 25.52
CA PHE A 273 -1.99 -24.71 25.73
C PHE A 273 -1.61 -24.04 27.05
N GLU A 274 -1.33 -24.84 28.09
CA GLU A 274 -0.89 -24.29 29.37
C GLU A 274 0.48 -23.61 29.25
N SER A 275 1.41 -24.17 28.47
CA SER A 275 2.72 -23.57 28.26
C SER A 275 2.61 -22.25 27.48
N GLU A 276 1.81 -22.21 26.41
CA GLU A 276 1.58 -20.98 25.64
C GLU A 276 0.94 -19.87 26.50
N ALA A 277 -0.09 -20.19 27.29
CA ALA A 277 -0.72 -19.20 28.17
C ALA A 277 0.23 -18.70 29.26
N LEU A 278 1.08 -19.57 29.83
CA LEU A 278 2.09 -19.17 30.81
C LEU A 278 3.16 -18.26 30.20
N LEU A 279 3.57 -18.53 28.95
CA LEU A 279 4.51 -17.67 28.24
C LEU A 279 3.91 -16.27 28.03
N ASN A 280 2.72 -16.18 27.45
CA ASN A 280 2.04 -14.92 27.20
C ASN A 280 1.86 -14.10 28.49
N LEU A 281 1.44 -14.76 29.58
CA LEU A 281 1.26 -14.14 30.88
C LEU A 281 2.60 -13.68 31.49
N GLY A 282 3.66 -14.49 31.37
CA GLY A 282 5.01 -14.16 31.85
C GLY A 282 5.59 -12.92 31.15
N LEU A 283 5.38 -12.81 29.83
CA LEU A 283 5.75 -11.64 29.04
C LEU A 283 4.92 -10.41 29.44
N ALA A 284 3.61 -10.55 29.62
CA ALA A 284 2.75 -9.45 30.06
C ALA A 284 3.13 -8.92 31.46
N TYR A 285 3.48 -9.80 32.42
CA TYR A 285 3.99 -9.36 33.73
C TYR A 285 5.33 -8.65 33.63
N ARG A 286 6.20 -9.03 32.69
CA ARG A 286 7.45 -8.31 32.43
C ARG A 286 7.16 -6.90 31.94
N ASP A 287 6.21 -6.75 31.03
CA ASP A 287 5.79 -5.45 30.49
C ASP A 287 5.08 -4.58 31.54
N LEU A 288 4.43 -5.21 32.55
CA LEU A 288 3.88 -4.54 33.74
C LEU A 288 4.93 -4.26 34.84
N TRP A 289 6.18 -4.71 34.65
CA TRP A 289 7.29 -4.57 35.61
C TRP A 289 7.15 -5.37 36.91
N ASP A 290 6.21 -6.32 36.96
CA ASP A 290 6.17 -7.31 38.02
C ASP A 290 7.15 -8.45 37.69
N PHE A 291 8.44 -8.18 37.86
CA PHE A 291 9.50 -9.13 37.55
C PHE A 291 9.45 -10.38 38.43
N GLU A 292 8.83 -10.32 39.61
CA GLU A 292 8.68 -11.50 40.48
C GLU A 292 7.63 -12.45 39.93
N LEU A 293 6.45 -11.94 39.58
CA LEU A 293 5.41 -12.74 38.94
C LEU A 293 5.85 -13.21 37.55
N SER A 294 6.49 -12.35 36.76
CA SER A 294 7.02 -12.70 35.45
C SER A 294 7.99 -13.88 35.53
N LEU A 295 9.05 -13.80 36.36
CA LEU A 295 10.02 -14.88 36.51
C LEU A 295 9.35 -16.15 37.02
N LYS A 296 8.45 -16.06 38.01
CA LYS A 296 7.71 -17.22 38.52
C LYS A 296 6.93 -17.92 37.42
N THR A 297 6.25 -17.16 36.56
CA THR A 297 5.43 -17.68 35.46
C THR A 297 6.30 -18.26 34.34
N LEU A 298 7.42 -17.61 34.01
CA LEU A 298 8.38 -18.10 33.01
C LEU A 298 9.12 -19.37 33.46
N TYR A 299 9.43 -19.54 34.75
CA TYR A 299 9.96 -20.80 35.27
C TYR A 299 8.94 -21.94 35.17
N LEU A 300 7.65 -21.67 35.44
CA LEU A 300 6.59 -22.64 35.22
C LEU A 300 6.46 -22.99 33.73
N TYR A 301 6.51 -22.01 32.83
CA TYR A 301 6.56 -22.23 31.39
C TYR A 301 7.73 -23.16 31.01
N LYS A 302 8.94 -22.87 31.49
CA LYS A 302 10.14 -23.70 31.24
C LYS A 302 9.94 -25.14 31.72
N ASP A 303 9.40 -25.33 32.91
CA ASP A 303 9.12 -26.67 33.45
C ASP A 303 8.10 -27.42 32.57
N HIS A 304 7.08 -26.74 32.07
CA HIS A 304 6.10 -27.30 31.15
C HIS A 304 6.72 -27.68 29.80
N VAL A 305 7.52 -26.79 29.18
CA VAL A 305 8.21 -27.07 27.91
C VAL A 305 9.15 -28.27 28.05
N LYS A 306 9.90 -28.35 29.15
CA LYS A 306 10.80 -29.48 29.46
C LYS A 306 10.07 -30.82 29.55
N MET A 307 8.80 -30.81 29.93
CA MET A 307 7.95 -32.01 29.99
C MET A 307 7.30 -32.36 28.63
N GLN A 308 7.28 -31.42 27.67
CA GLN A 308 6.49 -31.49 26.43
C GLN A 308 7.31 -31.55 25.14
N CYS A 309 8.58 -31.17 25.15
CA CYS A 309 9.38 -31.11 23.92
C CYS A 309 10.77 -31.72 24.08
N VAL A 310 11.24 -32.40 23.02
CA VAL A 310 12.64 -32.82 22.84
C VAL A 310 13.47 -31.69 22.21
N ASP A 311 12.79 -30.67 21.67
CA ASP A 311 13.41 -29.54 21.00
C ASP A 311 14.23 -28.68 21.96
N SER A 312 15.54 -28.65 21.76
CA SER A 312 16.45 -27.79 22.52
C SER A 312 16.18 -26.31 22.27
N ALA A 313 15.64 -25.93 21.11
CA ALA A 313 15.40 -24.54 20.74
C ALA A 313 14.35 -23.88 21.65
N LYS A 314 13.18 -24.50 21.84
CA LYS A 314 12.14 -23.95 22.75
C LYS A 314 12.61 -23.82 24.20
N LEU A 315 13.50 -24.70 24.63
CA LEU A 315 14.07 -24.66 25.97
C LEU A 315 15.12 -23.53 26.09
N GLU A 316 15.92 -23.33 25.04
CA GLU A 316 16.83 -22.19 24.89
C GLU A 316 16.06 -20.87 24.83
N ASP A 317 14.93 -20.80 24.12
CA ASP A 317 14.04 -19.64 24.08
C ASP A 317 13.49 -19.31 25.46
N ALA A 318 13.02 -20.32 26.21
CA ALA A 318 12.56 -20.13 27.58
C ALA A 318 13.69 -19.60 28.49
N ASP A 319 14.90 -20.13 28.35
CA ASP A 319 16.08 -19.65 29.07
C ASP A 319 16.46 -18.22 28.70
N GLN A 320 16.35 -17.88 27.42
CA GLN A 320 16.59 -16.54 26.91
C GLN A 320 15.57 -15.53 27.46
N GLU A 321 14.29 -15.88 27.52
CA GLU A 321 13.25 -15.02 28.09
C GLU A 321 13.45 -14.79 29.60
N ILE A 322 13.84 -15.82 30.35
CA ILE A 322 14.17 -15.71 31.78
C ILE A 322 15.40 -14.82 31.99
N GLN A 323 16.47 -15.05 31.22
CA GLN A 323 17.70 -14.27 31.31
C GLN A 323 17.44 -12.79 30.97
N THR A 324 16.67 -12.55 29.92
CA THR A 324 16.22 -11.21 29.53
C THR A 324 15.48 -10.56 30.70
N THR A 325 14.51 -11.24 31.30
CA THR A 325 13.74 -10.73 32.44
C THR A 325 14.61 -10.42 33.67
N LEU A 326 15.64 -11.22 33.94
CA LEU A 326 16.62 -10.95 35.01
C LEU A 326 17.45 -9.68 34.73
N GLU A 327 17.81 -9.45 33.47
CA GLU A 327 18.49 -8.22 33.05
C GLU A 327 17.60 -7.00 33.22
N PHE A 328 16.33 -7.08 32.78
CA PHE A 328 15.32 -6.04 33.00
C PHE A 328 15.18 -5.71 34.50
N LYS A 329 15.06 -6.74 35.35
CA LYS A 329 15.01 -6.59 36.81
C LYS A 329 16.25 -5.88 37.37
N SER A 330 17.45 -6.28 36.93
CA SER A 330 18.70 -5.66 37.39
C SER A 330 18.79 -4.18 37.05
N VAL A 331 18.32 -3.77 35.86
CA VAL A 331 18.32 -2.37 35.45
C VAL A 331 17.25 -1.58 36.23
N ALA A 332 16.08 -2.16 36.51
CA ALA A 332 15.05 -1.54 37.34
C ALA A 332 15.53 -1.29 38.79
N GLU A 333 16.25 -2.25 39.39
CA GLU A 333 16.90 -2.07 40.69
C GLU A 333 17.95 -0.94 40.67
N LYS A 334 18.69 -0.77 39.56
CA LYS A 334 19.61 0.36 39.39
C LYS A 334 18.86 1.70 39.30
N ILE A 335 17.70 1.74 38.62
CA ILE A 335 16.88 2.95 38.53
C ILE A 335 16.42 3.38 39.91
N THR A 336 15.80 2.49 40.67
CA THR A 336 15.32 2.78 42.04
C THR A 336 16.45 3.26 42.95
N ALA A 337 17.65 2.66 42.86
CA ALA A 337 18.83 3.09 43.61
C ALA A 337 19.32 4.49 43.20
N LEU A 338 19.33 4.81 41.90
CA LEU A 338 19.71 6.14 41.40
C LEU A 338 18.68 7.21 41.76
N GLU A 339 17.38 6.90 41.70
CA GLU A 339 16.30 7.79 42.14
C GLU A 339 16.40 8.10 43.64
N ALA A 340 16.71 7.10 44.47
CA ALA A 340 16.95 7.31 45.90
C ALA A 340 18.16 8.22 46.16
N LYS A 341 19.20 8.13 45.32
CA LYS A 341 20.39 8.99 45.42
C LYS A 341 20.05 10.46 45.10
N ILE A 342 19.21 10.70 44.10
CA ILE A 342 18.79 12.05 43.69
C ILE A 342 18.05 12.77 44.80
N LYS A 343 17.22 12.07 45.58
CA LYS A 343 16.50 12.65 46.72
C LYS A 343 17.44 13.25 47.78
N ASN A 344 18.73 12.86 47.79
CA ASN A 344 19.70 13.24 48.83
C ASN A 344 20.82 14.18 48.34
N ASP A 345 20.96 14.43 47.04
CA ASP A 345 22.07 15.21 46.45
C ASP A 345 21.57 16.51 45.78
N ARG A 346 22.38 17.58 45.85
CA ARG A 346 22.06 18.90 45.26
C ARG A 346 22.54 19.11 43.82
N HIS A 347 23.44 18.26 43.32
CA HIS A 347 23.96 18.30 41.95
C HIS A 347 23.89 16.90 41.36
N THR A 348 22.87 16.65 40.56
CA THR A 348 22.44 15.32 40.16
C THR A 348 22.39 15.11 38.65
N GLY A 349 22.74 16.12 37.84
CA GLY A 349 22.65 16.05 36.39
C GLY A 349 23.28 14.80 35.75
N LYS A 350 24.47 14.37 36.21
CA LYS A 350 25.11 13.12 35.71
C LYS A 350 24.36 11.86 36.14
N THR A 351 23.68 11.90 37.28
CA THR A 351 22.83 10.82 37.79
C THR A 351 21.53 10.74 36.99
N TYR A 352 20.92 11.89 36.66
CA TYR A 352 19.76 11.97 35.77
C TYR A 352 20.01 11.40 34.37
N LEU A 353 21.19 11.63 33.78
CA LEU A 353 21.54 11.02 32.50
C LEU A 353 21.72 9.50 32.58
N LYS A 354 22.26 8.99 33.70
CA LYS A 354 22.33 7.54 33.94
C LYS A 354 20.94 6.93 34.08
N LEU A 355 20.02 7.62 34.75
CA LEU A 355 18.61 7.23 34.80
C LEU A 355 17.99 7.23 33.41
N ALA A 356 18.18 8.28 32.63
CA ALA A 356 17.65 8.37 31.27
C ALA A 356 18.09 7.18 30.39
N ARG A 357 19.37 6.79 30.46
CA ARG A 357 19.89 5.62 29.74
C ARG A 357 19.30 4.30 30.23
N ASN A 358 19.15 4.13 31.55
CA ASN A 358 18.56 2.91 32.11
C ASN A 358 17.06 2.81 31.79
N CYS A 359 16.31 3.92 31.89
CA CYS A 359 14.91 4.01 31.49
C CYS A 359 14.74 3.70 30.00
N ARG A 360 15.63 4.21 29.14
CA ARG A 360 15.68 3.86 27.71
C ARG A 360 15.87 2.36 27.50
N GLN A 361 16.82 1.75 28.20
CA GLN A 361 17.09 0.31 28.10
C GLN A 361 15.86 -0.54 28.45
N LEU A 362 15.00 -0.05 29.33
CA LEU A 362 13.78 -0.73 29.76
C LEU A 362 12.52 -0.31 28.98
N GLY A 363 12.64 0.54 27.96
CA GLY A 363 11.50 1.01 27.16
C GLY A 363 10.66 2.12 27.80
N PHE A 364 11.08 2.70 28.94
CA PHE A 364 10.43 3.85 29.57
C PHE A 364 10.83 5.15 28.89
N HIS A 365 10.27 5.36 27.71
CA HIS A 365 10.63 6.47 26.83
C HIS A 365 10.27 7.84 27.42
N GLN A 366 9.11 7.98 28.07
CA GLN A 366 8.70 9.24 28.69
C GLN A 366 9.58 9.60 29.89
N ASP A 367 9.86 8.64 30.79
CA ASP A 367 10.77 8.87 31.92
C ASP A 367 12.20 9.09 31.46
N ALA A 368 12.65 8.39 30.41
CA ALA A 368 13.96 8.60 29.81
C ALA A 368 14.11 10.05 29.32
N ILE A 369 13.11 10.59 28.64
CA ILE A 369 13.09 11.99 28.18
C ILE A 369 13.02 12.96 29.37
N LEU A 370 12.16 12.69 30.35
CA LEU A 370 12.03 13.52 31.56
C LEU A 370 13.36 13.62 32.33
N TYR A 371 14.02 12.49 32.54
CA TYR A 371 15.32 12.45 33.19
C TYR A 371 16.43 13.05 32.32
N ALA A 372 16.37 12.90 31.00
CA ALA A 372 17.29 13.58 30.09
C ALA A 372 17.14 15.11 30.18
N ARG A 373 15.91 15.63 30.24
CA ARG A 373 15.62 17.07 30.47
C ARG A 373 16.21 17.57 31.78
N LYS A 374 15.88 16.91 32.90
CA LYS A 374 16.41 17.29 34.23
C LYS A 374 17.94 17.24 34.28
N GLY A 375 18.54 16.24 33.62
CA GLY A 375 20.00 16.14 33.49
C GLY A 375 20.60 17.29 32.69
N ALA A 376 19.99 17.63 31.56
CA ALA A 376 20.41 18.68 30.64
C ALA A 376 20.23 20.10 31.20
N ASP A 377 19.23 20.35 32.04
CA ASP A 377 19.02 21.65 32.69
C ASP A 377 20.00 21.89 33.85
N GLU A 378 20.51 20.83 34.50
CA GLU A 378 21.58 20.94 35.50
C GLU A 378 22.99 20.96 34.89
N LEU A 379 23.15 20.38 33.70
CA LEU A 379 24.42 20.24 32.98
C LEU A 379 24.43 21.10 31.71
N ASP A 380 24.04 22.37 31.82
CA ASP A 380 24.00 23.34 30.72
C ASP A 380 25.29 23.41 29.88
N SER A 381 26.43 22.96 30.41
CA SER A 381 27.73 22.94 29.74
C SER A 381 28.23 21.55 29.30
N ASP A 382 27.48 20.46 29.50
CA ASP A 382 27.91 19.10 29.14
C ASP A 382 27.36 18.73 27.76
N ALA A 383 28.18 18.92 26.72
CA ALA A 383 27.79 18.66 25.34
C ALA A 383 27.35 17.20 25.11
N GLU A 384 28.02 16.23 25.74
CA GLU A 384 27.73 14.81 25.55
C GLU A 384 26.38 14.40 26.18
N ALA A 385 26.04 15.02 27.30
CA ALA A 385 24.72 14.87 27.92
C ALA A 385 23.58 15.30 26.98
N LEU A 386 23.74 16.46 26.35
CA LEU A 386 22.75 17.06 25.46
C LEU A 386 22.61 16.28 24.15
N ARG A 387 23.71 15.73 23.64
CA ARG A 387 23.70 14.82 22.47
C ARG A 387 22.80 13.62 22.72
N ILE A 388 23.02 12.94 23.85
CA ILE A 388 22.28 11.73 24.21
C ILE A 388 20.80 12.05 24.49
N ALA A 389 20.50 13.18 25.12
CA ALA A 389 19.13 13.65 25.30
C ALA A 389 18.42 13.89 23.96
N CYS A 390 19.12 14.47 22.98
CA CYS A 390 18.58 14.69 21.64
C CYS A 390 18.31 13.37 20.91
N GLU A 391 19.26 12.44 20.90
CA GLU A 391 19.11 11.12 20.27
C GLU A 391 17.91 10.36 20.84
N LEU A 392 17.75 10.38 22.18
CA LEU A 392 16.60 9.80 22.86
C LEU A 392 15.26 10.41 22.41
N CYS A 393 15.22 11.72 22.18
CA CYS A 393 13.99 12.38 21.72
C CYS A 393 13.66 12.07 20.26
N ILE A 394 14.68 11.99 19.40
CA ILE A 394 14.52 11.64 17.97
C ILE A 394 13.98 10.22 17.83
N GLU A 395 14.57 9.26 18.55
CA GLU A 395 14.15 7.85 18.53
C GLU A 395 12.69 7.65 18.95
N GLN A 396 12.15 8.58 19.73
CA GLN A 396 10.80 8.50 20.30
C GLN A 396 9.80 9.44 19.60
N GLY A 397 10.19 10.07 18.49
CA GLY A 397 9.30 10.95 17.73
C GLY A 397 9.03 12.32 18.39
N HIS A 398 9.70 12.65 19.49
CA HIS A 398 9.55 13.92 20.21
C HIS A 398 10.37 15.04 19.54
N GLY A 399 9.98 15.43 18.33
CA GLY A 399 10.72 16.40 17.50
C GLY A 399 10.96 17.75 18.17
N GLN A 400 10.01 18.28 18.94
CA GLN A 400 10.15 19.60 19.61
C GLN A 400 11.26 19.59 20.66
N ASP A 401 11.36 18.52 21.43
CA ASP A 401 12.39 18.35 22.46
C ASP A 401 13.74 18.05 21.83
N GLY A 402 13.75 17.25 20.76
CA GLY A 402 14.93 17.01 19.93
C GLY A 402 15.54 18.33 19.45
N VAL A 403 14.71 19.26 18.94
CA VAL A 403 15.15 20.60 18.49
C VAL A 403 15.72 21.42 19.64
N TYR A 404 15.09 21.40 20.82
CA TYR A 404 15.59 22.10 22.01
C TYR A 404 16.99 21.61 22.40
N PHE A 405 17.17 20.30 22.53
CA PHE A 405 18.45 19.70 22.90
C PHE A 405 19.53 19.88 21.84
N ALA A 406 19.19 19.68 20.56
CA ALA A 406 20.13 19.84 19.46
C ALA A 406 20.65 21.28 19.36
N LYS A 407 19.79 22.30 19.56
CA LYS A 407 20.22 23.71 19.57
C LYS A 407 21.16 24.03 20.72
N LYS A 408 20.85 23.51 21.93
CA LYS A 408 21.69 23.71 23.12
C LYS A 408 23.04 23.00 22.97
N HIS A 409 23.04 21.78 22.45
CA HIS A 409 24.23 21.02 22.10
C HIS A 409 25.11 21.77 21.08
N LEU A 410 24.51 22.26 19.99
CA LEU A 410 25.21 23.03 18.96
C LEU A 410 25.82 24.32 19.53
N GLY A 411 25.12 25.03 20.42
CA GLY A 411 25.61 26.25 21.05
C GLY A 411 26.87 26.08 21.92
N ILE A 412 27.13 24.87 22.43
CA ILE A 412 28.35 24.54 23.18
C ILE A 412 29.50 24.19 22.24
N ILE A 413 29.21 23.49 21.14
CA ILE A 413 30.23 22.96 20.22
C ILE A 413 30.68 24.01 19.19
N GLU A 414 29.78 24.86 18.72
CA GLU A 414 30.06 25.87 17.68
C GLU A 414 31.21 26.83 18.08
N PRO A 415 31.33 27.29 19.35
CA PRO A 415 32.47 28.06 19.84
C PRO A 415 33.80 27.28 19.92
N ASP A 416 33.76 25.98 20.18
CA ASP A 416 34.96 25.13 20.35
C ASP A 416 35.67 24.85 19.02
N GLY A 417 35.04 25.17 17.89
CA GLY A 417 35.63 25.07 16.55
C GLY A 417 35.79 23.65 16.01
N ASP A 418 35.26 22.63 16.71
CA ASP A 418 35.25 21.26 16.22
C ASP A 418 34.19 21.10 15.12
N THR A 419 34.65 21.19 13.88
CA THR A 419 33.80 21.08 12.68
C THR A 419 33.12 19.72 12.58
N LYS A 420 33.74 18.64 13.08
CA LYS A 420 33.17 17.29 13.01
C LYS A 420 31.96 17.17 13.94
N ALA A 421 32.14 17.62 15.18
CA ALA A 421 31.07 17.65 16.17
C ALA A 421 29.95 18.65 15.80
N CYS A 422 30.29 19.78 15.14
CA CYS A 422 29.28 20.70 14.62
C CYS A 422 28.40 20.06 13.54
N ILE A 423 28.99 19.31 12.60
CA ILE A 423 28.23 18.58 11.57
C ILE A 423 27.30 17.56 12.23
N ASP A 424 27.79 16.80 13.21
CA ASP A 424 27.00 15.79 13.91
C ASP A 424 25.83 16.43 14.69
N ALA A 425 26.05 17.57 15.34
CA ALA A 425 25.00 18.35 16.01
C ALA A 425 23.95 18.92 15.03
N LEU A 426 24.37 19.37 13.84
CA LEU A 426 23.46 19.84 12.79
C LEU A 426 22.63 18.70 12.20
N LEU A 427 23.20 17.50 12.05
CA LEU A 427 22.47 16.32 11.61
C LEU A 427 21.38 15.93 12.62
N LEU A 428 21.69 15.89 13.92
CA LEU A 428 20.72 15.66 14.98
C LEU A 428 19.60 16.73 14.99
N LEU A 429 19.96 17.99 14.75
CA LEU A 429 18.99 19.07 14.62
C LEU A 429 18.07 18.87 13.39
N SER A 430 18.63 18.43 12.27
CA SER A 430 17.86 18.15 11.05
C SER A 430 16.89 16.98 11.23
N ASP A 431 17.32 15.91 11.91
CA ASP A 431 16.49 14.74 12.21
C ASP A 431 15.38 15.11 13.21
N SER A 432 15.65 16.03 14.14
CA SER A 432 14.63 16.57 15.05
C SER A 432 13.58 17.42 14.31
N TYR A 433 14.00 18.26 13.37
CA TYR A 433 13.07 19.04 12.53
C TYR A 433 12.25 18.15 11.58
N TRP A 434 12.84 17.04 11.09
CA TRP A 434 12.16 16.06 10.25
C TRP A 434 10.91 15.44 10.88
N LEU A 435 10.92 15.29 12.21
CA LEU A 435 9.81 14.77 13.00
C LEU A 435 8.65 15.77 13.18
N LEU A 436 8.84 17.05 12.82
CA LEU A 436 7.83 18.08 12.97
C LEU A 436 7.09 18.31 11.64
N PRO A 437 5.74 18.20 11.60
CA PRO A 437 4.96 18.38 10.38
C PRO A 437 5.07 19.78 9.73
N THR A 438 5.53 20.79 10.48
CA THR A 438 5.39 22.21 10.14
C THR A 438 6.69 22.90 9.71
N LEU A 439 7.85 22.23 9.73
CA LEU A 439 9.17 22.89 9.55
C LEU A 439 10.11 22.26 8.50
N PRO A 440 9.64 21.93 7.28
CA PRO A 440 10.51 21.33 6.27
C PRO A 440 11.55 22.32 5.68
N ALA A 441 11.29 23.63 5.73
CA ALA A 441 12.24 24.65 5.27
C ALA A 441 13.47 24.77 6.20
N GLU A 442 13.26 24.61 7.51
CA GLU A 442 14.30 24.61 8.52
C GLU A 442 15.21 23.39 8.39
N THR A 443 14.63 22.21 8.10
CA THR A 443 15.41 21.00 7.81
C THR A 443 16.36 21.21 6.62
N LEU A 444 15.85 21.77 5.51
CA LEU A 444 16.68 22.09 4.35
C LEU A 444 17.80 23.07 4.70
N ARG A 445 17.48 24.13 5.46
CA ARG A 445 18.47 25.15 5.87
C ARG A 445 19.59 24.55 6.74
N VAL A 446 19.24 23.69 7.70
CA VAL A 446 20.20 23.04 8.60
C VAL A 446 21.08 22.05 7.83
N LEU A 447 20.49 21.24 6.95
CA LEU A 447 21.23 20.31 6.11
C LEU A 447 22.16 21.04 5.12
N GLN A 448 21.73 22.18 4.56
CA GLN A 448 22.58 23.00 3.70
C GLN A 448 23.79 23.56 4.47
N LYS A 449 23.58 24.05 5.71
CA LYS A 449 24.68 24.49 6.59
C LYS A 449 25.66 23.34 6.88
N ALA A 450 25.15 22.13 7.12
CA ALA A 450 25.99 20.95 7.34
C ALA A 450 26.79 20.58 6.08
N LEU A 451 26.18 20.67 4.89
CA LEU A 451 26.82 20.40 3.61
C LEU A 451 27.96 21.38 3.32
N ASP A 452 27.74 22.68 3.56
CA ASP A 452 28.74 23.72 3.34
C ASP A 452 29.96 23.53 4.26
N LEU A 453 29.74 23.18 5.53
CA LEU A 453 30.81 22.85 6.48
C LEU A 453 31.57 21.57 6.06
N SER A 454 30.85 20.56 5.57
CA SER A 454 31.46 19.32 5.08
C SER A 454 32.36 19.56 3.86
N ARG A 455 31.90 20.40 2.91
CA ARG A 455 32.63 20.78 1.70
C ARG A 455 33.90 21.57 2.01
N GLN A 456 33.86 22.49 2.97
CA GLN A 456 35.03 23.28 3.39
C GLN A 456 36.20 22.42 3.93
N LYS A 457 35.89 21.28 4.57
CA LYS A 457 36.88 20.38 5.19
C LYS A 457 37.21 19.14 4.33
N THR A 458 36.66 19.03 3.12
CA THR A 458 36.86 17.88 2.20
C THR A 458 36.47 16.51 2.81
N SER A 459 35.43 16.44 3.65
CA SER A 459 34.95 15.17 4.24
C SER A 459 33.96 14.46 3.31
N ARG A 460 34.48 13.81 2.28
CA ARG A 460 33.69 13.22 1.17
C ARG A 460 32.66 12.15 1.58
N PRO A 461 32.91 11.25 2.54
CA PRO A 461 31.90 10.28 2.98
C PRO A 461 30.70 10.91 3.72
N ARG A 462 30.95 11.96 4.53
CA ARG A 462 29.88 12.68 5.24
C ARG A 462 29.07 13.56 4.30
N GLU A 463 29.69 14.07 3.24
CA GLU A 463 29.00 14.80 2.17
C GLU A 463 27.90 13.94 1.52
N ILE A 464 28.18 12.66 1.26
CA ILE A 464 27.21 11.71 0.67
C ILE A 464 26.01 11.46 1.60
N ASP A 465 26.25 11.30 2.90
CA ASP A 465 25.18 11.11 3.90
C ASP A 465 24.26 12.35 3.99
N ILE A 466 24.86 13.54 4.03
CA ILE A 466 24.11 14.81 4.05
C ILE A 466 23.32 15.01 2.75
N LEU A 467 23.91 14.72 1.59
CA LEU A 467 23.22 14.80 0.29
C LEU A 467 22.04 13.81 0.22
N SER A 468 22.19 12.62 0.79
CA SER A 468 21.12 11.62 0.85
C SER A 468 19.95 12.09 1.71
N LYS A 469 20.22 12.69 2.88
CA LYS A 469 19.20 13.31 3.73
C LYS A 469 18.52 14.51 3.06
N LEU A 470 19.28 15.34 2.33
CA LEU A 470 18.72 16.42 1.51
C LEU A 470 17.78 15.91 0.43
N ALA A 471 18.17 14.84 -0.28
CA ALA A 471 17.31 14.21 -1.28
C ALA A 471 15.99 13.74 -0.65
N SER A 472 16.03 13.02 0.48
CA SER A 472 14.81 12.64 1.19
C SER A 472 13.93 13.84 1.52
N ALA A 473 14.53 14.97 1.92
CA ALA A 473 13.80 16.21 2.19
C ALA A 473 13.16 16.85 0.96
N TYR A 474 13.87 16.93 -0.17
CA TYR A 474 13.29 17.42 -1.42
C TYR A 474 12.16 16.52 -1.93
N LYS A 475 12.30 15.19 -1.80
CA LYS A 475 11.25 14.22 -2.15
C LYS A 475 9.98 14.43 -1.33
N ARG A 476 10.11 14.59 0.00
CA ARG A 476 8.96 14.83 0.89
C ARG A 476 8.26 16.17 0.61
N LEU A 477 9.00 17.16 0.10
CA LEU A 477 8.48 18.47 -0.28
C LEU A 477 7.91 18.52 -1.71
N GLY A 478 8.00 17.44 -2.50
CA GLY A 478 7.59 17.42 -3.90
C GLY A 478 8.48 18.28 -4.82
N LEU A 479 9.73 18.54 -4.42
CA LEU A 479 10.71 19.33 -5.16
C LEU A 479 11.56 18.42 -6.05
N ASP A 480 10.94 17.83 -7.08
CA ASP A 480 11.52 16.74 -7.89
C ASP A 480 12.78 17.15 -8.65
N ASN A 481 12.87 18.40 -9.13
CA ASN A 481 14.06 18.88 -9.85
C ASN A 481 15.29 18.96 -8.94
N GLN A 482 15.13 19.52 -7.73
CA GLN A 482 16.21 19.60 -6.74
C GLN A 482 16.59 18.22 -6.19
N TYR A 483 15.62 17.32 -6.05
CA TYR A 483 15.87 15.92 -5.72
C TYR A 483 16.77 15.24 -6.77
N MET A 484 16.48 15.43 -8.05
CA MET A 484 17.27 14.87 -9.16
C MET A 484 18.70 15.41 -9.15
N GLU A 485 18.88 16.73 -9.08
CA GLU A 485 20.20 17.38 -9.06
C GLU A 485 21.09 16.83 -7.93
N ILE A 486 20.52 16.65 -6.73
CA ILE A 486 21.26 16.17 -5.56
C ILE A 486 21.55 14.67 -5.63
N LYS A 487 20.63 13.86 -6.18
CA LYS A 487 20.88 12.44 -6.40
C LYS A 487 21.94 12.20 -7.47
N GLU A 488 21.98 13.01 -8.53
CA GLU A 488 23.07 13.03 -9.50
C GLU A 488 24.40 13.43 -8.84
N GLU A 489 24.41 14.51 -8.05
CA GLU A 489 25.61 14.94 -7.33
C GLU A 489 26.13 13.85 -6.38
N CYS A 490 25.24 13.25 -5.60
CA CYS A 490 25.56 12.15 -4.69
C CYS A 490 26.19 10.97 -5.44
N MET A 491 25.64 10.57 -6.59
CA MET A 491 26.19 9.50 -7.43
C MET A 491 27.57 9.85 -7.98
N THR A 492 27.78 11.09 -8.44
CA THR A 492 29.09 11.50 -8.97
C THR A 492 30.19 11.45 -7.92
N LEU A 493 29.90 11.89 -6.69
CA LEU A 493 30.82 11.81 -5.56
C LEU A 493 31.07 10.35 -5.15
N TRP A 494 30.03 9.52 -5.12
CA TRP A 494 30.13 8.11 -4.78
C TRP A 494 31.02 7.33 -5.76
N ARG A 495 30.86 7.56 -7.07
CA ARG A 495 31.70 6.96 -8.15
C ARG A 495 33.15 7.42 -8.13
N GLN A 496 33.41 8.68 -7.80
CA GLN A 496 34.78 9.23 -7.73
C GLN A 496 35.61 8.62 -6.60
N HIS A 497 34.97 8.07 -5.55
CA HIS A 497 35.64 7.64 -4.33
C HIS A 497 35.77 6.11 -4.13
N HIS A 498 35.45 5.30 -5.16
CA HIS A 498 35.72 3.85 -5.18
C HIS A 498 35.21 3.09 -3.93
N LEU A 499 33.95 3.30 -3.57
CA LEU A 499 33.24 2.35 -2.69
C LEU A 499 32.81 1.14 -3.51
N ASP A 500 33.78 0.34 -3.96
CA ASP A 500 33.62 -0.76 -4.93
C ASP A 500 32.71 -1.92 -4.46
N ASP A 501 32.27 -1.92 -3.19
CA ASP A 501 31.57 -3.05 -2.55
C ASP A 501 30.04 -2.92 -2.48
N ASP A 502 29.44 -1.76 -2.78
CA ASP A 502 28.01 -1.54 -2.54
C ASP A 502 27.23 -1.19 -3.82
N ARG A 503 27.33 -2.11 -4.78
CA ARG A 503 26.70 -2.01 -6.12
C ARG A 503 25.16 -2.08 -6.10
N GLY A 504 24.58 -2.53 -4.99
CA GLY A 504 23.13 -2.56 -4.78
C GLY A 504 22.56 -1.14 -4.65
N ASN A 505 23.21 -0.30 -3.83
CA ASN A 505 22.82 1.10 -3.67
C ASN A 505 23.01 1.93 -4.95
N GLU A 506 24.04 1.64 -5.75
CA GLU A 506 24.20 2.27 -7.07
C GLU A 506 23.06 1.89 -8.03
N ALA A 507 22.69 0.60 -8.10
CA ALA A 507 21.59 0.13 -8.92
C ALA A 507 20.24 0.72 -8.46
N GLN A 508 20.03 0.86 -7.16
CA GLN A 508 18.84 1.47 -6.59
C GLN A 508 18.75 2.97 -6.91
N ILE A 509 19.83 3.73 -6.76
CA ILE A 509 19.85 5.16 -7.12
C ILE A 509 19.64 5.35 -8.63
N VAL A 510 20.23 4.49 -9.47
CA VAL A 510 20.00 4.53 -10.93
C VAL A 510 18.56 4.16 -11.27
N ALA A 511 17.95 3.19 -10.57
CA ALA A 511 16.55 2.83 -10.75
C ALA A 511 15.61 3.96 -10.31
N GLU A 512 15.87 4.58 -9.15
CA GLU A 512 15.12 5.74 -8.64
C GLU A 512 15.22 6.93 -9.61
N LEU A 513 16.43 7.26 -10.08
CA LEU A 513 16.65 8.32 -11.06
C LEU A 513 16.01 7.99 -12.42
N GLY A 514 16.07 6.73 -12.86
CA GLY A 514 15.45 6.28 -14.10
C GLY A 514 13.92 6.34 -14.05
N GLN A 515 13.33 5.95 -12.92
CA GLN A 515 11.89 6.06 -12.65
C GLN A 515 11.45 7.52 -12.63
N LEU A 516 12.20 8.40 -11.94
CA LEU A 516 11.82 9.81 -11.80
C LEU A 516 12.10 10.63 -13.07
N ASP A 517 13.17 10.36 -13.82
CA ASP A 517 13.48 11.02 -15.11
C ASP A 517 12.45 10.61 -16.19
N TYR A 518 11.98 9.37 -16.16
CA TYR A 518 10.83 8.93 -16.96
C TYR A 518 9.54 9.66 -16.55
N PHE A 519 9.32 9.86 -15.24
CA PHE A 519 8.14 10.53 -14.68
C PHE A 519 8.09 12.03 -14.97
N VAL A 520 9.22 12.75 -14.82
CA VAL A 520 9.28 14.22 -14.91
C VAL A 520 9.46 14.69 -16.36
N ASN A 521 10.33 14.04 -17.15
CA ASN A 521 10.73 14.55 -18.46
C ASN A 521 10.07 13.83 -19.65
N ARG A 522 9.31 12.75 -19.42
CA ARG A 522 8.69 11.88 -20.45
C ARG A 522 9.68 11.38 -21.53
N LYS A 523 11.00 11.54 -21.32
CA LYS A 523 12.12 11.09 -22.15
C LYS A 523 13.35 10.90 -21.25
N PRO A 524 14.10 9.80 -21.40
CA PRO A 524 15.36 9.60 -20.67
C PRO A 524 16.37 10.70 -21.03
N SER A 525 16.93 11.36 -20.03
CA SER A 525 17.96 12.37 -20.19
C SER A 525 19.22 11.74 -20.81
N LYS A 526 19.90 12.51 -21.66
CA LYS A 526 21.18 12.08 -22.26
C LYS A 526 22.25 11.77 -21.23
N ASN A 527 22.11 12.28 -20.00
CA ASN A 527 23.04 12.03 -18.91
C ASN A 527 22.79 10.65 -18.30
N VAL A 528 21.54 10.28 -18.03
CA VAL A 528 21.16 8.92 -17.55
C VAL A 528 21.55 7.84 -18.57
N MET A 529 21.34 8.05 -19.87
CA MET A 529 21.79 7.11 -20.90
C MET A 529 23.32 6.92 -20.92
N LYS A 530 24.10 8.01 -20.77
CA LYS A 530 25.56 7.92 -20.68
C LYS A 530 26.04 7.21 -19.41
N LEU A 531 25.26 7.30 -18.32
CA LEU A 531 25.56 6.64 -17.05
C LEU A 531 25.31 5.12 -17.12
N VAL A 532 24.31 4.68 -17.90
CA VAL A 532 24.02 3.26 -18.21
C VAL A 532 25.09 2.66 -19.14
N ASP A 533 25.55 3.39 -20.15
CA ASP A 533 26.60 2.95 -21.09
C ASP A 533 27.94 2.62 -20.39
N GLY A 534 28.21 3.22 -19.24
CA GLY A 534 29.42 2.98 -18.45
C GLY A 534 29.50 1.59 -17.80
N GLN A 535 28.37 0.95 -17.52
CA GLN A 535 28.34 -0.40 -16.91
C GLN A 535 28.78 -1.51 -17.89
N PHE A 536 28.70 -1.28 -19.20
CA PHE A 536 28.94 -2.32 -20.21
C PHE A 536 30.41 -2.60 -20.53
N ASN A 537 31.36 -1.95 -19.85
CA ASN A 537 32.79 -2.06 -20.17
C ASN A 537 33.68 -2.69 -19.07
N MET A 538 33.14 -3.57 -18.22
CA MET A 538 33.96 -4.29 -17.23
C MET A 538 33.97 -5.82 -17.44
N LYS A 539 35.11 -6.32 -17.94
CA LYS A 539 35.46 -7.75 -18.00
C LYS A 539 35.67 -8.32 -16.60
N SER A 540 34.81 -9.24 -16.17
CA SER A 540 35.00 -10.03 -14.95
C SER A 540 36.24 -10.93 -15.05
N ARG A 541 37.23 -10.72 -14.17
CA ARG A 541 38.24 -11.74 -13.82
C ARG A 541 37.74 -12.50 -12.59
N SER A 542 37.15 -13.68 -12.79
CA SER A 542 36.88 -14.61 -11.69
C SER A 542 38.08 -15.55 -11.47
N ARG A 543 38.69 -15.48 -10.29
CA ARG A 543 39.28 -16.63 -9.58
C ARG A 543 38.18 -17.04 -8.57
N GLY A 544 37.68 -18.26 -8.41
CA GLY A 544 38.02 -19.58 -8.89
C GLY A 544 37.78 -20.54 -7.73
N THR A 545 36.76 -21.39 -7.79
CA THR A 545 36.67 -22.66 -7.04
C THR A 545 35.76 -23.63 -7.77
N LYS A 546 36.10 -24.91 -7.65
CA LYS A 546 35.81 -26.03 -8.55
C LYS A 546 34.51 -26.75 -8.17
N GLY A 547 33.87 -27.35 -9.19
CA GLY A 547 33.51 -28.77 -9.13
C GLY A 547 32.05 -29.11 -9.45
N LEU A 548 31.79 -29.48 -10.70
CA LEU A 548 31.23 -30.80 -11.07
C LEU A 548 31.16 -30.92 -12.60
N GLU A 549 31.98 -31.81 -13.14
CA GLU A 549 32.02 -32.19 -14.55
C GLU A 549 30.84 -33.10 -14.90
N ILE A 550 30.16 -32.85 -16.03
CA ILE A 550 29.64 -33.94 -16.87
C ILE A 550 30.05 -33.70 -18.34
N LYS A 551 30.53 -34.79 -18.93
CA LYS A 551 31.36 -34.95 -20.13
C LYS A 551 30.64 -34.78 -21.50
N ARG A 552 31.49 -34.56 -22.51
CA ARG A 552 31.43 -34.89 -23.98
C ARG A 552 30.82 -33.80 -24.89
N ALA A 553 31.35 -33.48 -26.08
CA ALA A 553 32.36 -34.13 -26.92
C ALA A 553 33.13 -33.12 -27.80
N ARG A 554 34.39 -33.43 -28.07
CA ARG A 554 35.30 -32.77 -29.04
C ARG A 554 34.81 -32.91 -30.48
N ARG A 555 34.92 -31.84 -31.29
CA ARG A 555 35.44 -31.93 -32.67
C ARG A 555 36.35 -30.74 -32.99
N LYS A 556 37.51 -31.08 -33.57
CA LYS A 556 38.62 -30.21 -33.99
C LYS A 556 38.31 -29.55 -35.35
N THR A 557 38.82 -28.34 -35.59
CA THR A 557 39.53 -27.87 -36.82
C THR A 557 39.82 -26.36 -36.68
N THR A 558 41.06 -25.95 -36.35
CA THR A 558 42.19 -25.49 -37.22
C THR A 558 42.22 -23.98 -37.54
N ASN A 559 43.23 -23.31 -36.96
CA ASN A 559 44.07 -22.17 -37.42
C ASN A 559 43.60 -21.25 -38.57
N VAL A 560 43.60 -19.92 -38.32
CA VAL A 560 44.44 -18.91 -39.02
C VAL A 560 44.73 -17.71 -38.08
N GLN A 561 45.94 -17.15 -38.18
CA GLN A 561 46.58 -16.06 -37.43
C GLN A 561 46.00 -14.63 -37.63
N PRO A 562 46.39 -13.64 -36.78
CA PRO A 562 45.91 -12.25 -36.80
C PRO A 562 46.84 -11.29 -37.59
N GLN A 563 46.29 -10.19 -38.12
CA GLN A 563 47.08 -9.05 -38.60
C GLN A 563 46.62 -7.70 -38.01
N MET A 564 47.62 -6.84 -37.88
CA MET A 564 47.72 -5.59 -37.13
C MET A 564 47.01 -4.37 -37.74
N ALA A 565 46.67 -3.45 -36.83
CA ALA A 565 46.84 -1.99 -36.86
C ALA A 565 46.16 -1.13 -37.94
N ARG A 566 45.42 -0.10 -37.48
CA ARG A 566 45.89 1.30 -37.57
C ARG A 566 45.04 2.28 -36.76
N LYS A 567 45.71 3.02 -35.87
CA LYS A 567 45.29 4.31 -35.32
C LYS A 567 45.26 5.38 -36.43
N LYS A 568 44.26 6.25 -36.41
CA LYS A 568 44.39 7.66 -36.85
C LYS A 568 43.60 8.58 -35.91
N ARG A 569 44.34 9.54 -35.33
CA ARG A 569 43.89 10.76 -34.65
C ARG A 569 43.32 11.75 -35.66
N ILE A 570 42.36 12.59 -35.26
CA ILE A 570 42.21 14.04 -35.58
C ILE A 570 41.40 14.64 -34.41
N HIS A 571 42.01 15.38 -33.47
CA HIS A 571 42.34 16.82 -33.41
C HIS A 571 41.21 17.73 -32.87
N VAL A 572 41.55 18.33 -31.72
CA VAL A 572 40.90 19.39 -30.96
C VAL A 572 40.95 20.72 -31.74
N ILE A 573 39.88 21.51 -31.65
CA ILE A 573 39.92 22.98 -31.78
C ILE A 573 39.17 23.56 -30.59
N SER A 574 39.90 24.34 -29.81
CA SER A 574 39.46 25.27 -28.78
C SER A 574 38.98 26.56 -29.42
N ASP A 575 37.99 27.22 -28.84
CA ASP A 575 37.89 28.69 -28.87
C ASP A 575 37.37 29.20 -27.52
N ASN A 576 37.93 30.34 -27.14
CA ASN A 576 37.90 30.98 -25.83
C ASN A 576 37.23 32.37 -25.95
N ASP A 577 36.68 32.82 -24.82
CA ASP A 577 36.58 34.21 -24.32
C ASP A 577 35.43 35.18 -24.70
N SER A 578 35.10 35.98 -23.66
CA SER A 578 34.34 37.25 -23.55
C SER A 578 32.79 37.15 -23.46
N ASP A 579 32.05 37.82 -22.55
CA ASP A 579 32.29 39.06 -21.79
C ASP A 579 31.35 39.21 -20.57
N MET A 580 31.76 40.08 -19.63
CA MET A 580 31.02 40.59 -18.46
C MET A 580 29.92 41.63 -18.82
N ARG A 581 28.88 41.75 -17.97
CA ARG A 581 28.28 42.99 -17.38
C ARG A 581 26.88 42.68 -16.81
N SER A 582 26.69 42.63 -15.49
CA SER A 582 26.28 43.72 -14.57
C SER A 582 24.88 44.31 -14.83
N PHE A 583 23.92 44.03 -13.94
CA PHE A 583 22.87 44.97 -13.55
C PHE A 583 22.61 44.83 -12.04
N ILE A 584 22.92 45.91 -11.33
CA ILE A 584 22.50 46.22 -9.95
C ILE A 584 21.23 47.05 -10.07
N VAL A 585 20.20 46.73 -9.29
CA VAL A 585 19.25 47.72 -8.76
C VAL A 585 18.99 47.31 -7.31
N ASP A 586 19.57 48.08 -6.40
CA ASP A 586 19.09 48.25 -5.03
C ASP A 586 17.78 49.07 -5.06
N ASP A 587 16.85 48.76 -4.17
CA ASP A 587 16.08 49.82 -3.50
C ASP A 587 15.76 49.38 -2.07
N GLU A 588 16.25 50.18 -1.14
CA GLU A 588 16.04 50.13 0.30
C GLU A 588 14.70 50.77 0.71
N ALA A 589 14.34 50.50 1.97
CA ALA A 589 13.81 51.45 2.95
C ALA A 589 12.33 51.33 3.40
N ASP A 590 12.22 50.85 4.65
CA ASP A 590 11.67 51.54 5.83
C ASP A 590 10.17 51.46 6.23
N GLY A 591 10.01 51.13 7.53
CA GLY A 591 8.84 51.44 8.39
C GLY A 591 8.49 50.31 9.37
N ARG A 592 9.17 50.13 10.52
CA ARG A 592 8.81 50.64 11.88
C ARG A 592 7.32 50.44 12.24
N THR A 593 6.84 49.85 13.35
CA THR A 593 7.31 49.67 14.74
C THR A 593 6.26 48.82 15.52
N ASP A 594 6.70 47.78 16.24
CA ASP A 594 6.51 47.39 17.68
C ASP A 594 5.31 47.95 18.55
N PRO A 595 5.05 47.47 19.79
CA PRO A 595 4.47 46.18 20.27
C PRO A 595 3.32 46.36 21.30
N SER A 596 2.60 45.28 21.71
CA SER A 596 2.06 45.17 23.09
C SER A 596 1.41 43.80 23.42
N LEU A 597 2.03 43.11 24.39
CA LEU A 597 1.47 42.14 25.37
C LEU A 597 0.54 42.88 26.39
N PRO A 598 -0.19 42.24 27.36
CA PRO A 598 0.17 40.99 28.07
C PRO A 598 -0.94 40.02 28.54
N GLU A 599 -0.46 38.80 28.85
CA GLU A 599 -0.77 37.88 29.98
C GLU A 599 -2.17 37.87 30.67
N ARG A 600 -2.71 36.68 30.95
CA ARG A 600 -2.61 35.95 32.25
C ARG A 600 -3.62 34.81 32.40
N HIS A 601 -3.10 33.67 32.91
CA HIS A 601 -3.65 32.74 33.94
C HIS A 601 -5.07 32.14 33.77
N ALA A 602 -5.43 30.97 34.28
CA ALA A 602 -4.77 29.77 34.82
C ALA A 602 -5.93 28.82 35.23
N MET A 603 -5.66 27.51 35.18
CA MET A 603 -6.11 26.46 36.11
C MET A 603 -7.56 25.92 36.13
N ASP A 604 -7.57 24.58 36.12
CA ASP A 604 -8.31 23.60 36.93
C ASP A 604 -9.64 22.97 36.45
N TYR A 605 -9.50 21.69 36.06
CA TYR A 605 -10.08 20.44 36.60
C TYR A 605 -11.59 20.29 36.88
N ASP A 606 -12.04 19.07 36.53
CA ASP A 606 -13.15 18.24 37.06
C ASP A 606 -14.51 18.26 36.34
N ASP A 607 -14.69 17.27 35.45
CA ASP A 607 -15.97 16.61 35.17
C ASP A 607 -15.97 15.21 35.83
N PRO A 608 -17.07 14.81 36.48
CA PRO A 608 -17.70 13.52 36.15
C PRO A 608 -19.24 13.54 36.35
N PRO A 609 -19.98 12.42 36.16
CA PRO A 609 -20.17 11.58 34.97
C PRO A 609 -21.66 11.39 34.58
N MET A 610 -21.90 10.82 33.38
CA MET A 610 -23.02 10.00 32.83
C MET A 610 -24.38 9.84 33.56
N PRO A 611 -25.51 9.63 32.83
CA PRO A 611 -25.80 8.30 32.23
C PRO A 611 -26.57 8.25 30.89
N GLU A 612 -26.48 7.09 30.24
CA GLU A 612 -27.20 6.63 29.03
C GLU A 612 -28.73 6.58 29.20
N PRO A 613 -29.49 6.44 28.08
CA PRO A 613 -30.11 5.12 27.86
C PRO A 613 -30.22 4.63 26.40
N GLU A 614 -30.20 3.30 26.34
CA GLU A 614 -30.67 2.32 25.34
C GLU A 614 -31.62 2.81 24.22
N LEU A 615 -31.40 2.32 22.99
CA LEU A 615 -32.51 2.16 22.03
C LEU A 615 -32.38 0.96 21.09
N ILE A 616 -33.50 0.25 21.06
CA ILE A 616 -33.85 -1.02 20.44
C ILE A 616 -34.05 -0.88 18.93
N TRP A 617 -33.59 -1.89 18.17
CA TRP A 617 -33.82 -2.03 16.73
C TRP A 617 -35.21 -2.63 16.40
N PRO A 618 -35.92 -2.12 15.38
CA PRO A 618 -36.90 -2.92 14.64
C PRO A 618 -36.57 -3.06 13.13
N PRO A 619 -37.10 -4.11 12.47
CA PRO A 619 -36.53 -4.68 11.24
C PRO A 619 -37.02 -4.02 9.94
N SER A 620 -36.28 -4.32 8.88
CA SER A 620 -36.46 -3.90 7.48
C SER A 620 -37.84 -4.20 6.88
N PRO A 621 -38.39 -3.31 6.02
CA PRO A 621 -39.45 -3.68 5.09
C PRO A 621 -38.99 -3.68 3.62
N LYS A 622 -39.70 -4.53 2.89
CA LYS A 622 -39.55 -4.94 1.49
C LYS A 622 -39.93 -3.83 0.50
N ARG A 623 -39.44 -4.00 -0.74
CA ARG A 623 -39.88 -3.34 -1.98
C ARG A 623 -41.40 -3.16 -2.05
N SER A 624 -41.85 -1.93 -2.30
CA SER A 624 -43.05 -1.66 -3.12
C SER A 624 -43.07 -0.23 -3.66
N VAL A 625 -43.11 -0.14 -4.99
CA VAL A 625 -43.92 0.74 -5.83
C VAL A 625 -43.88 2.26 -5.57
N ILE A 626 -43.38 2.93 -6.60
CA ILE A 626 -43.38 4.36 -6.92
C ILE A 626 -44.76 4.99 -6.74
N GLN A 627 -44.83 6.11 -6.01
CA GLN A 627 -45.78 7.19 -6.25
C GLN A 627 -45.16 8.53 -5.82
N ASP A 628 -45.24 9.51 -6.72
CA ASP A 628 -44.80 10.89 -6.59
C ASP A 628 -45.42 11.58 -5.37
N ASP A 629 -44.64 12.39 -4.65
CA ASP A 629 -45.07 13.74 -4.24
C ASP A 629 -43.94 14.61 -3.64
N GLN A 630 -43.71 15.72 -4.34
CA GLN A 630 -43.30 17.07 -3.90
C GLN A 630 -42.37 17.23 -2.68
N ARG A 631 -41.10 17.54 -2.98
CA ARG A 631 -40.14 18.22 -2.08
C ARG A 631 -40.49 19.72 -1.98
N SER A 632 -40.62 20.25 -0.76
CA SER A 632 -40.40 21.68 -0.49
C SER A 632 -39.31 21.82 0.56
N CYS A 633 -38.28 22.59 0.22
CA CYS A 633 -37.09 22.83 1.00
C CYS A 633 -37.16 24.26 1.55
N THR A 634 -37.23 24.41 2.88
CA THR A 634 -37.11 25.71 3.54
C THR A 634 -35.66 25.92 3.97
N LYS A 635 -34.94 26.84 3.32
CA LYS A 635 -33.75 27.48 3.90
C LYS A 635 -34.07 28.90 4.34
N SER A 636 -33.54 29.22 5.51
CA SER A 636 -33.65 30.45 6.28
C SER A 636 -33.10 31.67 5.52
N ALA A 637 -33.89 32.75 5.49
CA ALA A 637 -33.43 34.08 5.13
C ALA A 637 -33.61 35.02 6.33
N SER A 638 -32.51 35.68 6.70
CA SER A 638 -32.38 36.68 7.75
C SER A 638 -33.30 37.88 7.53
N ARG A 639 -33.98 38.29 8.60
CA ARG A 639 -34.85 39.47 8.70
C ARG A 639 -34.09 40.76 8.36
N ARG A 640 -34.64 41.54 7.42
CA ARG A 640 -34.56 43.01 7.45
C ARG A 640 -35.98 43.55 7.58
N THR A 641 -36.17 44.33 8.63
CA THR A 641 -37.40 45.04 8.96
C THR A 641 -37.63 46.18 7.98
N TRP A 642 -38.83 46.28 7.41
CA TRP A 642 -39.35 47.49 6.78
C TRP A 642 -40.65 47.90 7.46
N SER A 643 -40.72 49.18 7.80
CA SER A 643 -41.81 49.86 8.49
C SER A 643 -42.65 50.65 7.47
N GLY A 644 -43.98 50.50 7.52
CA GLY A 644 -44.95 51.46 6.96
C GLY A 644 -45.42 51.22 5.53
N ASP A 645 -46.59 50.56 5.38
CA ASP A 645 -47.86 51.07 4.80
C ASP A 645 -48.73 49.89 4.29
N PRO A 646 -50.02 49.79 4.66
CA PRO A 646 -50.89 48.69 4.22
C PRO A 646 -51.73 49.11 3.01
N ALA A 647 -51.20 49.03 1.79
CA ALA A 647 -51.97 48.87 0.55
C ALA A 647 -51.06 48.94 -0.70
N PHE A 648 -50.43 47.84 -1.09
CA PHE A 648 -50.11 47.60 -2.50
C PHE A 648 -50.06 46.08 -2.72
N ILE A 649 -51.11 45.51 -3.30
CA ILE A 649 -51.03 44.14 -3.82
C ILE A 649 -50.22 44.27 -5.10
N ALA A 650 -48.94 43.91 -5.06
CA ALA A 650 -48.09 43.94 -6.23
C ALA A 650 -48.63 42.91 -7.25
N THR A 651 -49.14 43.37 -8.39
CA THR A 651 -49.59 42.47 -9.45
C THR A 651 -48.39 41.69 -9.99
N ILE A 652 -48.46 40.36 -10.04
CA ILE A 652 -47.41 39.55 -10.66
C ILE A 652 -47.78 39.35 -12.13
N LEU A 653 -47.11 40.08 -13.00
CA LEU A 653 -47.15 39.87 -14.44
C LEU A 653 -46.29 38.66 -14.82
N ARG A 654 -46.64 37.97 -15.91
CA ARG A 654 -45.94 36.75 -16.35
C ARG A 654 -45.57 36.88 -17.81
N VAL A 655 -44.27 36.88 -18.11
CA VAL A 655 -43.77 36.84 -19.49
C VAL A 655 -43.49 35.40 -19.87
N LYS A 656 -44.10 34.94 -20.98
CA LYS A 656 -43.82 33.63 -21.56
C LYS A 656 -42.66 33.76 -22.55
N VAL A 657 -41.57 33.05 -22.27
CA VAL A 657 -40.35 33.05 -23.08
C VAL A 657 -40.15 31.66 -23.67
N LEU A 658 -40.01 31.58 -24.98
CA LEU A 658 -39.70 30.35 -25.70
C LEU A 658 -38.18 30.24 -25.88
N ILE A 659 -37.58 29.16 -25.38
CA ILE A 659 -36.17 28.84 -25.55
C ILE A 659 -36.07 27.45 -26.19
N PHE A 660 -35.48 27.38 -27.38
CA PHE A 660 -35.57 26.21 -28.25
C PHE A 660 -37.05 25.81 -28.47
N ASP A 661 -37.49 24.70 -27.87
CA ASP A 661 -38.86 24.18 -27.96
C ASP A 661 -39.64 24.26 -26.63
N GLU A 662 -39.03 24.81 -25.57
CA GLU A 662 -39.61 24.86 -24.22
C GLU A 662 -40.09 26.26 -23.83
N ALA A 663 -41.17 26.33 -23.06
CA ALA A 663 -41.77 27.58 -22.61
C ALA A 663 -41.47 27.85 -21.12
N LEU A 664 -40.65 28.87 -20.87
CA LEU A 664 -40.36 29.39 -19.53
C LEU A 664 -41.30 30.55 -19.18
N ILE A 665 -41.79 30.57 -17.94
CA ILE A 665 -42.64 31.65 -17.44
C ILE A 665 -41.86 32.47 -16.41
N ILE A 666 -41.54 33.72 -16.75
CA ILE A 666 -40.81 34.63 -15.85
C ILE A 666 -41.82 35.57 -15.16
N PRO A 667 -41.97 35.50 -13.82
CA PRO A 667 -42.80 36.41 -13.05
C PRO A 667 -42.09 37.76 -12.88
N ILE A 668 -42.84 38.84 -13.08
CA ILE A 668 -42.40 40.22 -12.94
C ILE A 668 -43.37 40.91 -11.98
N ILE A 669 -42.85 41.61 -10.99
CA ILE A 669 -43.66 42.35 -10.02
C ILE A 669 -43.91 43.76 -10.58
N ASP A 670 -45.19 44.18 -10.66
CA ASP A 670 -45.71 45.34 -11.42
C ASP A 670 -44.95 46.66 -11.16
N ASP A 671 -44.58 46.91 -9.90
CA ASP A 671 -44.05 48.21 -9.42
C ASP A 671 -42.67 48.60 -10.01
N ILE A 672 -42.09 47.73 -10.84
CA ILE A 672 -40.73 47.89 -11.39
C ILE A 672 -40.67 47.62 -12.91
N ALA A 673 -41.78 47.25 -13.56
CA ALA A 673 -41.80 46.81 -14.96
C ALA A 673 -41.43 47.92 -15.96
N GLU A 674 -41.75 49.19 -15.65
CA GLU A 674 -41.37 50.36 -16.47
C GLU A 674 -39.90 50.77 -16.28
N GLN A 675 -39.24 50.35 -15.20
CA GLN A 675 -37.85 50.71 -14.88
C GLN A 675 -36.82 49.65 -15.26
N ARG A 676 -37.26 48.45 -15.64
CA ARG A 676 -36.38 47.36 -16.08
C ARG A 676 -36.28 47.30 -17.59
N THR A 677 -35.11 46.91 -18.07
CA THR A 677 -34.83 46.80 -19.50
C THR A 677 -34.84 45.34 -19.98
N ILE A 678 -34.93 45.13 -21.28
CA ILE A 678 -34.83 43.81 -21.91
C ILE A 678 -33.51 43.11 -21.53
N SER A 679 -32.41 43.85 -21.34
CA SER A 679 -31.14 43.27 -20.84
C SER A 679 -31.27 42.66 -19.44
N TRP A 680 -32.04 43.27 -18.55
CA TRP A 680 -32.32 42.68 -17.23
C TRP A 680 -33.15 41.41 -17.37
N LEU A 681 -34.17 41.43 -18.23
CA LEU A 681 -35.02 40.27 -18.48
C LEU A 681 -34.21 39.08 -19.06
N ILE A 682 -33.26 39.34 -19.96
CA ILE A 682 -32.33 38.32 -20.48
C ILE A 682 -31.54 37.65 -19.35
N GLY A 683 -31.07 38.43 -18.36
CA GLY A 683 -30.37 37.90 -17.19
C GLY A 683 -31.23 36.98 -16.33
N GLU A 684 -32.47 37.39 -16.05
CA GLU A 684 -33.43 36.56 -15.29
C GLU A 684 -33.82 35.27 -16.03
N ILE A 685 -33.97 35.35 -17.35
CA ILE A 685 -34.22 34.18 -18.20
C ILE A 685 -33.05 33.18 -18.10
N ALA A 686 -31.81 33.67 -18.23
CA ALA A 686 -30.62 32.82 -18.15
C ALA A 686 -30.45 32.19 -16.76
N ALA A 687 -30.67 32.96 -15.70
CA ALA A 687 -30.59 32.48 -14.31
C ALA A 687 -31.63 31.38 -14.03
N ARG A 688 -32.86 31.54 -14.53
CA ARG A 688 -33.93 30.57 -14.32
C ARG A 688 -33.76 29.31 -15.15
N TYR A 689 -33.33 29.45 -16.41
CA TYR A 689 -32.96 28.30 -17.23
C TYR A 689 -31.87 27.46 -16.55
N ARG A 690 -30.86 28.11 -15.95
CA ARG A 690 -29.80 27.44 -15.19
C ARG A 690 -30.34 26.63 -14.00
N ALA A 691 -31.30 27.17 -13.27
CA ALA A 691 -31.90 26.52 -12.10
C ALA A 691 -32.77 25.31 -12.49
N ASP A 692 -33.59 25.45 -13.54
CA ASP A 692 -34.55 24.40 -13.94
C ASP A 692 -33.88 23.26 -14.74
N PHE A 693 -32.76 23.53 -15.44
CA PHE A 693 -32.11 22.58 -16.36
C PHE A 693 -30.64 22.25 -16.01
N GLY A 694 -30.24 22.39 -14.74
CA GLY A 694 -29.01 21.77 -14.23
C GLY A 694 -27.69 22.46 -14.62
N GLY A 695 -27.59 23.79 -14.42
CA GLY A 695 -26.29 24.48 -14.34
C GLY A 695 -25.75 25.12 -15.62
N LYS A 696 -26.37 24.89 -16.78
CA LYS A 696 -25.93 25.52 -18.06
C LYS A 696 -26.60 26.88 -18.25
N GLU A 697 -25.82 27.97 -18.20
CA GLU A 697 -26.31 29.34 -18.42
C GLU A 697 -26.32 29.67 -19.93
N PRO A 698 -27.50 29.91 -20.56
CA PRO A 698 -27.57 30.21 -21.99
C PRO A 698 -27.11 31.64 -22.29
N LEU A 699 -26.28 31.79 -23.32
CA LEU A 699 -25.89 33.09 -23.88
C LEU A 699 -26.96 33.54 -24.89
N ILE A 700 -27.81 34.47 -24.47
CA ILE A 700 -28.91 35.00 -25.28
C ILE A 700 -28.48 36.31 -25.92
N ASP A 701 -28.37 36.36 -27.25
CA ASP A 701 -28.00 37.57 -28.01
C ASP A 701 -29.19 38.52 -28.22
N ALA A 702 -30.40 37.97 -28.30
CA ALA A 702 -31.61 38.77 -28.48
C ALA A 702 -32.87 38.04 -28.04
N LEU A 703 -33.87 38.83 -27.63
CA LEU A 703 -35.27 38.41 -27.60
C LEU A 703 -35.96 38.86 -28.89
N LEU A 704 -36.80 37.99 -29.43
CA LEU A 704 -37.56 38.20 -30.65
C LEU A 704 -39.05 38.14 -30.35
N THR A 705 -39.83 39.04 -30.94
CA THR A 705 -41.29 38.94 -30.98
C THR A 705 -41.73 37.83 -31.96
N GLU A 706 -43.00 37.43 -31.96
CA GLU A 706 -43.50 36.32 -32.80
C GLU A 706 -43.36 36.59 -34.30
N ASP A 707 -43.40 37.87 -34.71
CA ASP A 707 -43.16 38.33 -36.08
C ASP A 707 -41.66 38.47 -36.43
N GLY A 708 -40.76 38.15 -35.49
CA GLY A 708 -39.31 38.09 -35.69
C GLY A 708 -38.57 39.41 -35.49
N ALA A 709 -39.23 40.45 -34.98
CA ALA A 709 -38.56 41.73 -34.68
C ALA A 709 -37.63 41.60 -33.46
N ARG A 710 -36.45 42.22 -33.54
CA ARG A 710 -35.42 42.17 -32.49
C ARG A 710 -35.68 43.25 -31.45
N LEU A 711 -35.83 42.84 -30.18
CA LEU A 711 -35.92 43.76 -29.05
C LEU A 711 -34.51 44.21 -28.64
N CYS A 712 -34.32 45.51 -28.45
CA CYS A 712 -33.05 46.08 -28.03
C CYS A 712 -32.89 46.00 -26.51
N GLY A 713 -31.67 45.74 -26.03
CA GLY A 713 -31.41 45.55 -24.60
C GLY A 713 -31.79 46.73 -23.70
N GLY A 714 -31.85 47.95 -24.26
CA GLY A 714 -32.27 49.16 -23.55
C GLY A 714 -33.78 49.42 -23.54
N ASP A 715 -34.57 48.65 -24.29
CA ASP A 715 -36.02 48.82 -24.35
C ASP A 715 -36.64 48.44 -22.99
N PRO A 716 -37.72 49.11 -22.55
CA PRO A 716 -38.37 48.78 -21.30
C PRO A 716 -39.13 47.45 -21.43
N VAL A 717 -39.12 46.63 -20.37
CA VAL A 717 -39.79 45.32 -20.35
C VAL A 717 -41.31 45.46 -20.56
N ALA A 718 -41.89 46.62 -20.23
CA ALA A 718 -43.27 46.98 -20.54
C ALA A 718 -43.67 46.76 -22.01
N VAL A 719 -42.75 46.90 -22.97
CA VAL A 719 -43.00 46.68 -24.41
C VAL A 719 -43.38 45.22 -24.71
N VAL A 720 -42.85 44.27 -23.95
CA VAL A 720 -43.20 42.84 -24.09
C VAL A 720 -44.49 42.50 -23.35
N LEU A 721 -44.82 43.26 -22.31
CA LEU A 721 -45.99 43.06 -21.48
C LEU A 721 -47.27 43.65 -22.07
N SER A 722 -47.17 44.72 -22.88
CA SER A 722 -48.33 45.42 -23.43
C SER A 722 -49.15 44.59 -24.43
N ASP A 723 -48.50 43.66 -25.15
CA ASP A 723 -49.15 42.88 -26.21
C ASP A 723 -49.49 41.43 -25.80
N GLY A 724 -49.08 41.00 -24.60
CA GLY A 724 -49.33 39.64 -24.09
C GLY A 724 -48.72 38.50 -24.92
N GLN A 725 -47.84 38.83 -25.88
CA GLN A 725 -47.24 37.88 -26.80
C GLN A 725 -46.07 37.13 -26.18
N SER A 726 -45.82 35.92 -26.69
CA SER A 726 -44.64 35.15 -26.29
C SER A 726 -43.40 35.66 -27.01
N VAL A 727 -42.29 35.79 -26.29
CA VAL A 727 -41.01 36.19 -26.90
C VAL A 727 -40.09 35.00 -27.03
N ARG A 728 -39.37 34.90 -28.14
CA ARG A 728 -38.41 33.82 -28.40
C ARG A 728 -36.99 34.28 -28.08
N ALA A 729 -36.29 33.55 -27.23
CA ALA A 729 -34.88 33.78 -26.95
C ALA A 729 -34.01 33.15 -28.04
N ARG A 730 -33.10 33.94 -28.60
CA ARG A 730 -32.07 33.46 -29.53
C ARG A 730 -30.80 33.11 -28.77
N VAL A 731 -30.61 31.82 -28.51
CA VAL A 731 -29.42 31.31 -27.82
C VAL A 731 -28.28 31.14 -28.83
N VAL A 732 -27.13 31.76 -28.55
CA VAL A 732 -25.93 31.72 -29.41
C VAL A 732 -24.89 30.73 -28.88
N GLY A 733 -25.00 30.34 -27.61
CA GLY A 733 -24.15 29.34 -26.97
C GLY A 733 -24.48 29.19 -25.50
N PHE A 734 -23.65 28.46 -24.75
CA PHE A 734 -23.71 28.39 -23.30
C PHE A 734 -22.41 28.94 -22.71
N LYS A 735 -22.48 29.52 -21.52
CA LYS A 735 -21.29 29.98 -20.81
C LYS A 735 -20.47 28.76 -20.37
N THR A 736 -19.33 28.54 -21.00
CA THR A 736 -18.39 27.46 -20.65
C THR A 736 -17.65 27.83 -19.37
N GLN A 737 -17.93 27.10 -18.28
CA GLN A 737 -17.12 27.17 -17.06
C GLN A 737 -15.91 26.24 -17.21
N SER A 738 -14.74 26.67 -16.76
CA SER A 738 -13.57 25.78 -16.70
C SER A 738 -13.74 24.71 -15.62
N LEU A 739 -13.00 23.60 -15.71
CA LEU A 739 -13.03 22.54 -14.70
C LEU A 739 -12.73 23.07 -13.30
N ALA A 740 -11.75 23.96 -13.18
CA ALA A 740 -11.40 24.65 -11.94
C ALA A 740 -12.58 25.45 -11.35
N GLN A 741 -13.41 26.09 -12.19
CA GLN A 741 -14.59 26.81 -11.74
C GLN A 741 -15.70 25.87 -11.25
N ILE A 742 -15.93 24.76 -11.96
CA ILE A 742 -16.91 23.74 -11.57
C ILE A 742 -16.52 23.13 -10.21
N TYR A 743 -15.25 22.74 -10.05
CA TYR A 743 -14.71 22.24 -8.79
C TYR A 743 -14.89 23.24 -7.64
N THR A 744 -14.57 24.52 -7.87
CA THR A 744 -14.74 25.58 -6.88
C THR A 744 -16.19 25.74 -6.44
N VAL A 745 -17.15 25.66 -7.38
CA VAL A 745 -18.58 25.73 -7.07
C VAL A 745 -19.01 24.51 -6.24
N LEU A 746 -18.59 23.31 -6.64
CA LEU A 746 -18.90 22.07 -5.91
C LEU A 746 -18.35 22.06 -4.48
N CYS A 747 -17.13 22.56 -4.26
CA CYS A 747 -16.58 22.75 -2.91
C CYS A 747 -17.46 23.67 -2.07
N ASN A 748 -17.89 24.82 -2.63
CA ASN A 748 -18.74 25.77 -1.92
C ASN A 748 -20.14 25.20 -1.61
N GLU A 749 -20.73 24.41 -2.50
CA GLU A 749 -22.02 23.75 -2.28
C GLU A 749 -21.96 22.67 -1.18
N CYS A 750 -20.85 21.95 -1.11
CA CYS A 750 -20.59 20.94 -0.09
C CYS A 750 -20.03 21.51 1.22
N GLY A 751 -19.78 22.83 1.30
CA GLY A 751 -19.23 23.48 2.49
C GLY A 751 -17.75 23.17 2.75
N LEU A 752 -17.02 22.73 1.73
CA LEU A 752 -15.60 22.36 1.81
C LEU A 752 -14.69 23.52 1.37
N THR A 753 -13.54 23.68 2.02
CA THR A 753 -12.52 24.65 1.61
C THR A 753 -11.83 24.20 0.34
N VAL A 754 -11.75 25.05 -0.68
CA VAL A 754 -11.12 24.71 -1.97
C VAL A 754 -9.66 24.31 -1.77
N ASN A 755 -9.29 23.11 -2.24
CA ASN A 755 -7.90 22.67 -2.22
C ASN A 755 -7.12 23.36 -3.34
N THR A 756 -6.14 24.19 -2.97
CA THR A 756 -5.38 25.02 -3.90
C THR A 756 -4.52 24.21 -4.87
N ALA A 757 -4.08 23.02 -4.49
CA ALA A 757 -3.26 22.17 -5.34
C ALA A 757 -4.09 21.40 -6.39
N VAL A 758 -5.28 20.94 -6.00
CA VAL A 758 -6.27 20.40 -6.94
C VAL A 758 -6.69 21.46 -7.94
N LEU A 759 -6.96 22.68 -7.45
CA LEU A 759 -7.34 23.81 -8.30
C LEU A 759 -6.23 24.17 -9.32
N ALA A 760 -4.96 24.13 -8.91
CA ALA A 760 -3.83 24.36 -9.80
C ALA A 760 -3.77 23.29 -10.90
N SER A 761 -3.96 22.01 -10.57
CA SER A 761 -3.93 20.90 -11.53
C SER A 761 -5.05 21.03 -12.58
N LEU A 762 -6.26 21.38 -12.13
CA LEU A 762 -7.43 21.62 -13.00
C LEU A 762 -7.35 22.92 -13.82
N SER A 763 -6.28 23.71 -13.70
CA SER A 763 -6.11 24.99 -14.40
C SER A 763 -5.09 24.95 -15.56
N THR A 764 -4.44 23.80 -15.79
CA THR A 764 -3.27 23.70 -16.68
C THR A 764 -3.60 23.35 -18.14
N ASP A 765 -4.60 22.50 -18.40
CA ASP A 765 -5.17 22.22 -19.73
C ASP A 765 -6.48 21.42 -19.58
N ASP A 766 -7.63 22.00 -19.91
CA ASP A 766 -8.93 21.34 -19.71
C ASP A 766 -9.13 20.09 -20.63
N ALA A 767 -8.26 19.87 -21.63
CA ALA A 767 -8.31 18.71 -22.51
C ALA A 767 -7.49 17.50 -22.00
N LYS A 768 -6.50 17.74 -21.12
CA LYS A 768 -5.62 16.71 -20.55
C LYS A 768 -5.57 16.88 -19.04
N ILE A 769 -6.29 16.01 -18.35
CA ILE A 769 -6.47 16.11 -16.91
C ILE A 769 -5.58 15.09 -16.23
N ASP A 770 -4.75 15.56 -15.30
CA ASP A 770 -3.90 14.73 -14.46
C ASP A 770 -4.34 14.84 -12.99
N VAL A 771 -4.81 13.72 -12.43
CA VAL A 771 -5.29 13.59 -11.04
C VAL A 771 -4.44 12.54 -10.28
N SER A 772 -3.27 12.17 -10.82
CA SER A 772 -2.54 10.98 -10.40
C SER A 772 -1.92 11.06 -8.98
N ARG A 773 -1.74 12.26 -8.42
CA ARG A 773 -0.89 12.43 -7.22
C ARG A 773 -1.37 13.36 -6.12
N TRP A 774 -2.63 13.80 -6.13
CA TRP A 774 -2.96 15.02 -5.38
C TRP A 774 -4.16 14.96 -4.45
N ILE A 775 -4.76 13.79 -4.22
CA ILE A 775 -5.94 13.71 -3.35
C ILE A 775 -5.86 12.51 -2.42
N HIS A 776 -5.30 12.72 -1.23
CA HIS A 776 -5.44 11.79 -0.09
C HIS A 776 -6.76 12.00 0.67
N ASP A 777 -7.54 13.02 0.31
CA ASP A 777 -8.83 13.35 0.92
C ASP A 777 -9.99 12.88 0.02
N GLU A 778 -10.65 11.81 0.45
CA GLU A 778 -11.81 11.20 -0.22
C GLU A 778 -12.88 12.24 -0.62
N SER A 779 -13.09 13.26 0.23
CA SER A 779 -14.10 14.29 0.01
C SER A 779 -13.79 15.16 -1.21
N HIS A 780 -12.52 15.51 -1.41
CA HIS A 780 -12.12 16.30 -2.57
C HIS A 780 -12.03 15.47 -3.85
N PHE A 781 -11.74 14.17 -3.73
CA PHE A 781 -11.62 13.27 -4.87
C PHE A 781 -12.98 13.09 -5.57
N ASP A 782 -14.04 12.81 -4.80
CA ASP A 782 -15.41 12.72 -5.30
C ASP A 782 -15.83 14.00 -6.06
N LEU A 783 -15.51 15.17 -5.50
CA LEU A 783 -15.84 16.44 -6.15
C LEU A 783 -15.08 16.67 -7.47
N VAL A 784 -13.84 16.19 -7.58
CA VAL A 784 -13.07 16.28 -8.84
C VAL A 784 -13.66 15.35 -9.89
N ILE A 785 -13.98 14.10 -9.53
CA ILE A 785 -14.61 13.14 -10.45
C ILE A 785 -15.96 13.68 -10.93
N ARG A 786 -16.77 14.24 -10.04
CA ARG A 786 -18.05 14.88 -10.39
C ARG A 786 -17.87 16.12 -11.25
N ALA A 787 -16.82 16.92 -11.02
CA ALA A 787 -16.49 18.06 -11.87
C ALA A 787 -16.11 17.60 -13.28
N VAL A 788 -15.28 16.56 -13.39
CA VAL A 788 -14.86 15.93 -14.64
C VAL A 788 -16.06 15.34 -15.39
N ALA A 789 -16.92 14.58 -14.71
CA ALA A 789 -18.12 13.98 -15.30
C ALA A 789 -19.16 15.02 -15.76
N SER A 790 -19.22 16.17 -15.09
CA SER A 790 -20.16 17.26 -15.41
C SER A 790 -19.59 18.27 -16.41
N TYR A 791 -18.33 18.14 -16.80
CA TYR A 791 -17.67 19.08 -17.70
C TYR A 791 -18.22 18.96 -19.12
N SER A 792 -18.51 20.10 -19.74
CA SER A 792 -19.10 20.16 -21.09
C SER A 792 -18.10 20.30 -22.22
N GLY A 793 -16.81 20.46 -21.91
CA GLY A 793 -15.72 20.51 -22.89
C GLY A 793 -15.21 19.12 -23.29
N GLU A 794 -14.28 19.08 -24.24
CA GLU A 794 -13.69 17.84 -24.74
C GLU A 794 -12.48 17.41 -23.91
N ILE A 795 -12.67 16.44 -23.02
CA ILE A 795 -11.56 15.78 -22.32
C ILE A 795 -11.04 14.66 -23.23
N VAL A 796 -9.76 14.73 -23.59
CA VAL A 796 -9.11 13.78 -24.50
C VAL A 796 -8.24 12.79 -23.74
N SER A 797 -7.59 13.22 -22.66
CA SER A 797 -6.69 12.40 -21.85
C SER A 797 -7.03 12.59 -20.37
N LEU A 798 -7.14 11.48 -19.64
CA LEU A 798 -7.39 11.46 -18.20
C LEU A 798 -6.42 10.50 -17.52
N ASP A 799 -5.62 11.04 -16.60
CA ASP A 799 -4.69 10.27 -15.78
C ASP A 799 -5.21 10.18 -14.34
N LEU A 800 -5.57 8.96 -13.94
CA LEU A 800 -6.02 8.59 -12.61
C LEU A 800 -5.00 7.67 -11.90
N SER A 801 -3.79 7.55 -12.44
CA SER A 801 -2.80 6.62 -11.92
C SER A 801 -2.40 6.92 -10.47
N HIS A 802 -1.82 5.97 -9.75
CA HIS A 802 -1.31 6.15 -8.38
C HIS A 802 -2.34 6.68 -7.35
N ASN A 803 -3.64 6.46 -7.60
CA ASN A 803 -4.71 6.92 -6.73
C ASN A 803 -5.56 5.76 -6.21
N HIS A 804 -5.39 5.42 -4.93
CA HIS A 804 -6.09 4.33 -4.25
C HIS A 804 -7.60 4.53 -4.10
N LEU A 805 -8.10 5.75 -4.29
CA LEU A 805 -9.53 6.08 -4.22
C LEU A 805 -10.29 5.74 -5.53
N VAL A 806 -9.56 5.42 -6.60
CA VAL A 806 -10.16 5.02 -7.88
C VAL A 806 -10.74 3.61 -7.74
N THR A 807 -12.06 3.52 -7.83
CA THR A 807 -12.83 2.26 -7.76
C THR A 807 -13.67 2.07 -9.03
N ASP A 808 -14.18 0.86 -9.26
CA ASP A 808 -15.09 0.57 -10.38
C ASP A 808 -16.29 1.55 -10.43
N ARG A 809 -16.84 1.89 -9.26
CA ARG A 809 -17.96 2.85 -9.13
C ARG A 809 -17.56 4.26 -9.59
N VAL A 810 -16.35 4.70 -9.26
CA VAL A 810 -15.82 6.00 -9.68
C VAL A 810 -15.68 6.05 -11.21
N LEU A 811 -15.24 4.95 -11.84
CA LEU A 811 -15.16 4.88 -13.29
C LEU A 811 -16.53 4.89 -13.98
N GLU A 812 -17.58 4.32 -13.36
CA GLU A 812 -18.95 4.39 -13.89
C GLU A 812 -19.44 5.84 -14.07
N GLU A 813 -19.04 6.75 -13.18
CA GLU A 813 -19.39 8.18 -13.30
C GLU A 813 -18.73 8.83 -14.52
N LEU A 814 -17.63 8.27 -15.01
CA LEU A 814 -16.89 8.73 -16.19
C LEU A 814 -17.47 8.19 -17.51
N ALA A 815 -18.48 7.32 -17.47
CA ALA A 815 -19.10 6.73 -18.66
C ALA A 815 -19.73 7.77 -19.62
N ALA A 816 -20.05 8.97 -19.11
CA ALA A 816 -20.60 10.06 -19.91
C ALA A 816 -19.57 10.76 -20.82
N LEU A 817 -18.27 10.52 -20.63
CA LEU A 817 -17.18 11.17 -21.37
C LEU A 817 -17.00 10.59 -22.78
N LYS A 818 -17.66 11.20 -23.76
CA LYS A 818 -17.64 10.73 -25.16
C LYS A 818 -16.38 11.09 -25.94
N SER A 819 -15.61 12.07 -25.48
CA SER A 819 -14.39 12.56 -26.15
C SER A 819 -13.11 11.87 -25.67
N LEU A 820 -13.18 11.07 -24.60
CA LEU A 820 -12.00 10.50 -23.96
C LEU A 820 -11.31 9.48 -24.87
N GLN A 821 -10.02 9.68 -25.13
CA GLN A 821 -9.22 8.79 -25.98
C GLN A 821 -8.11 8.07 -25.21
N GLU A 822 -7.55 8.70 -24.18
CA GLU A 822 -6.48 8.15 -23.36
C GLU A 822 -6.95 8.07 -21.90
N LEU A 823 -6.82 6.89 -21.29
CA LEU A 823 -7.10 6.67 -19.88
C LEU A 823 -5.92 5.95 -19.24
N ASP A 824 -5.36 6.55 -18.20
CA ASP A 824 -4.32 5.95 -17.36
C ASP A 824 -4.91 5.63 -15.98
N ILE A 825 -4.91 4.35 -15.64
CA ILE A 825 -5.36 3.83 -14.33
C ILE A 825 -4.24 3.03 -13.65
N SER A 826 -2.99 3.24 -14.04
CA SER A 826 -1.85 2.51 -13.48
C SER A 826 -1.75 2.66 -11.96
N PHE A 827 -1.35 1.63 -11.22
CA PHE A 827 -1.26 1.67 -9.75
C PHE A 827 -2.59 2.04 -9.05
N THR A 828 -3.71 1.52 -9.55
CA THR A 828 -5.05 1.62 -8.93
C THR A 828 -5.64 0.23 -8.65
N PHE A 829 -6.72 0.16 -7.86
CA PHE A 829 -7.42 -1.08 -7.45
C PHE A 829 -8.71 -1.32 -8.27
N VAL A 830 -8.64 -1.09 -9.59
CA VAL A 830 -9.79 -1.24 -10.50
C VAL A 830 -9.87 -2.67 -11.05
N HIS A 831 -11.08 -3.21 -11.12
CA HIS A 831 -11.34 -4.55 -11.66
C HIS A 831 -12.10 -4.53 -12.99
N THR A 832 -12.86 -3.46 -13.26
CA THR A 832 -13.61 -3.31 -14.51
C THR A 832 -13.58 -1.88 -15.03
N ILE A 833 -13.64 -1.74 -16.35
CA ILE A 833 -13.73 -0.44 -17.02
C ILE A 833 -15.09 -0.37 -17.72
N PRO A 834 -15.90 0.66 -17.46
CA PRO A 834 -17.16 0.83 -18.17
C PRO A 834 -16.92 1.13 -19.67
N PRO A 835 -17.94 0.97 -20.53
CA PRO A 835 -17.80 1.17 -21.96
C PRO A 835 -17.59 2.66 -22.29
N ILE A 836 -16.34 3.10 -22.24
CA ILE A 836 -15.85 4.44 -22.57
C ILE A 836 -15.09 4.34 -23.90
N PRO A 837 -15.17 5.33 -24.83
CA PRO A 837 -14.55 5.25 -26.15
C PRO A 837 -13.02 5.44 -26.16
N VAL A 838 -12.29 4.77 -25.27
CA VAL A 838 -10.82 4.86 -25.16
C VAL A 838 -10.11 4.13 -26.31
N LYS A 839 -9.06 4.77 -26.82
CA LYS A 839 -8.13 4.20 -27.82
C LYS A 839 -6.83 3.73 -27.18
N CYS A 840 -6.40 4.37 -26.11
CA CYS A 840 -5.22 4.00 -25.34
C CYS A 840 -5.60 3.79 -23.89
N LEU A 841 -5.30 2.60 -23.37
CA LEU A 841 -5.53 2.24 -21.97
C LEU A 841 -4.22 1.79 -21.34
N ARG A 842 -3.86 2.43 -20.22
CA ARG A 842 -2.72 2.03 -19.40
C ARG A 842 -3.21 1.57 -18.04
N SER A 843 -2.75 0.39 -17.64
CA SER A 843 -3.08 -0.22 -16.35
C SER A 843 -1.84 -0.91 -15.78
N GLN A 844 -0.72 -0.21 -15.76
CA GLN A 844 0.54 -0.75 -15.26
C GLN A 844 0.44 -1.01 -13.75
N PHE A 845 0.98 -2.14 -13.27
CA PHE A 845 1.04 -2.48 -11.84
C PHE A 845 -0.32 -2.35 -11.10
N CYS A 846 -1.43 -2.67 -11.77
CA CYS A 846 -2.76 -2.75 -11.16
C CYS A 846 -3.00 -4.12 -10.52
N ASP A 847 -3.61 -4.17 -9.33
CA ASP A 847 -4.07 -5.41 -8.70
C ASP A 847 -5.40 -5.86 -9.32
N ILE A 848 -5.33 -6.42 -10.52
CA ILE A 848 -6.50 -6.87 -11.28
C ILE A 848 -6.90 -8.26 -10.77
N VAL A 849 -7.74 -8.31 -9.74
CA VAL A 849 -8.40 -9.54 -9.29
C VAL A 849 -9.21 -10.12 -10.47
N ASN A 850 -8.73 -11.21 -11.05
CA ASN A 850 -9.28 -11.88 -12.23
C ASN A 850 -9.01 -11.14 -13.56
N LEU A 851 -7.74 -11.01 -13.91
CA LEU A 851 -7.29 -10.48 -15.21
C LEU A 851 -7.96 -11.13 -16.43
N SER A 852 -8.33 -12.42 -16.37
CA SER A 852 -9.10 -13.07 -17.45
C SER A 852 -10.47 -12.40 -17.66
N LYS A 853 -11.17 -12.05 -16.58
CA LYS A 853 -12.44 -11.29 -16.66
C LYS A 853 -12.20 -9.88 -17.18
N PHE A 854 -11.13 -9.23 -16.76
CA PHE A 854 -10.75 -7.89 -17.24
C PHE A 854 -10.51 -7.89 -18.76
N ILE A 855 -9.69 -8.81 -19.27
CA ILE A 855 -9.45 -8.98 -20.72
C ILE A 855 -10.75 -9.26 -21.47
N LYS A 856 -11.62 -10.14 -20.96
CA LYS A 856 -12.95 -10.41 -21.56
C LYS A 856 -13.85 -9.18 -21.58
N THR A 857 -13.78 -8.36 -20.54
CA THR A 857 -14.58 -7.12 -20.43
C THR A 857 -14.08 -6.08 -21.42
N ILE A 858 -12.77 -5.88 -21.53
CA ILE A 858 -12.15 -4.94 -22.48
C ILE A 858 -12.40 -5.37 -23.93
N THR A 859 -12.18 -6.65 -24.23
CA THR A 859 -12.37 -7.19 -25.59
C THR A 859 -13.81 -7.06 -26.08
N SER A 860 -14.80 -7.14 -25.17
CA SER A 860 -16.21 -6.98 -25.50
C SER A 860 -16.70 -5.52 -25.47
N SER A 861 -16.14 -4.68 -24.59
CA SER A 861 -16.67 -3.33 -24.31
C SER A 861 -15.89 -2.22 -25.02
N HIS A 862 -14.65 -2.48 -25.46
CA HIS A 862 -13.74 -1.47 -26.02
C HIS A 862 -13.16 -1.89 -27.38
N PRO A 863 -13.99 -2.15 -28.41
CA PRO A 863 -13.51 -2.61 -29.72
C PRO A 863 -12.65 -1.57 -30.47
N GLN A 864 -12.65 -0.31 -30.03
CA GLN A 864 -11.85 0.77 -30.62
C GLN A 864 -10.42 0.87 -30.06
N LEU A 865 -10.07 0.02 -29.09
CA LEU A 865 -8.78 0.06 -28.41
C LEU A 865 -7.64 -0.25 -29.40
N LYS A 866 -6.67 0.65 -29.48
CA LYS A 866 -5.47 0.56 -30.33
C LYS A 866 -4.21 0.25 -29.54
N GLU A 867 -4.15 0.68 -28.29
CA GLU A 867 -2.99 0.51 -27.40
C GLU A 867 -3.46 0.00 -26.05
N LEU A 868 -2.85 -1.09 -25.59
CA LEU A 868 -3.06 -1.66 -24.27
C LEU A 868 -1.70 -1.86 -23.60
N ASP A 869 -1.55 -1.27 -22.42
CA ASP A 869 -0.35 -1.38 -21.60
C ASP A 869 -0.67 -2.06 -20.26
N LEU A 870 -0.13 -3.28 -20.09
CA LEU A 870 -0.27 -4.12 -18.90
C LEU A 870 1.08 -4.31 -18.20
N SER A 871 2.02 -3.36 -18.35
CA SER A 871 3.36 -3.51 -17.77
C SER A 871 3.32 -3.77 -16.26
N GLY A 872 4.11 -4.73 -15.78
CA GLY A 872 4.19 -5.06 -14.36
C GLY A 872 2.95 -5.73 -13.75
N VAL A 873 1.92 -6.04 -14.54
CA VAL A 873 0.75 -6.81 -14.09
C VAL A 873 1.10 -8.30 -14.02
N ASP A 874 0.66 -9.00 -12.96
CA ASP A 874 0.76 -10.45 -12.91
C ASP A 874 -0.24 -11.09 -13.89
N ILE A 875 0.31 -11.71 -14.93
CA ILE A 875 -0.44 -12.35 -16.01
C ILE A 875 -0.44 -13.88 -15.91
N CYS A 876 -0.10 -14.44 -14.74
CA CYS A 876 -0.02 -15.88 -14.50
C CYS A 876 -1.33 -16.61 -14.81
N GLY A 877 -1.26 -17.62 -15.68
CA GLY A 877 -2.41 -18.47 -16.00
C GLY A 877 -3.50 -17.81 -16.85
N VAL A 878 -3.21 -16.64 -17.43
CA VAL A 878 -4.17 -15.90 -18.27
C VAL A 878 -3.99 -16.24 -19.75
N ASP A 879 -5.08 -16.63 -20.42
CA ASP A 879 -5.10 -16.78 -21.86
C ASP A 879 -5.20 -15.41 -22.55
N LEU A 880 -4.04 -14.85 -22.90
CA LEU A 880 -3.95 -13.64 -23.71
C LEU A 880 -4.51 -13.84 -25.13
N GLY A 881 -4.83 -15.07 -25.54
CA GLY A 881 -5.48 -15.38 -26.79
C GLY A 881 -6.74 -14.56 -27.00
N ASP A 882 -7.56 -14.33 -25.97
CA ASP A 882 -8.81 -13.55 -26.05
C ASP A 882 -8.61 -12.10 -26.56
N LEU A 883 -7.40 -11.53 -26.47
CA LEU A 883 -7.11 -10.20 -27.02
C LEU A 883 -7.26 -10.15 -28.56
N HIS A 884 -7.31 -11.29 -29.26
CA HIS A 884 -7.54 -11.32 -30.71
C HIS A 884 -8.90 -10.76 -31.14
N TYR A 885 -9.87 -10.68 -30.23
CA TYR A 885 -11.17 -10.05 -30.49
C TYR A 885 -11.06 -8.52 -30.66
N LEU A 886 -9.95 -7.91 -30.25
CA LEU A 886 -9.64 -6.50 -30.54
C LEU A 886 -9.02 -6.36 -31.93
N GLU A 887 -9.85 -6.39 -32.98
CA GLU A 887 -9.41 -6.29 -34.38
C GLU A 887 -8.61 -5.02 -34.71
N GLY A 888 -8.71 -3.98 -33.86
CA GLY A 888 -8.01 -2.71 -34.01
C GLY A 888 -6.73 -2.55 -33.18
N LEU A 889 -6.33 -3.56 -32.38
CA LEU A 889 -5.19 -3.44 -31.47
C LEU A 889 -3.88 -3.35 -32.27
N GLU A 890 -3.18 -2.21 -32.16
CA GLU A 890 -1.93 -1.92 -32.88
C GLU A 890 -0.69 -2.09 -31.99
N ARG A 891 -0.80 -1.81 -30.68
CA ARG A 891 0.31 -1.91 -29.72
C ARG A 891 -0.09 -2.63 -28.44
N LEU A 892 0.72 -3.60 -28.03
CA LEU A 892 0.58 -4.32 -26.76
C LEU A 892 1.91 -4.23 -25.99
N ILE A 893 1.84 -3.72 -24.76
CA ILE A 893 3.00 -3.54 -23.88
C ILE A 893 2.82 -4.43 -22.65
N LEU A 894 3.76 -5.36 -22.45
CA LEU A 894 3.78 -6.33 -21.35
C LEU A 894 5.11 -6.28 -20.60
N SER A 895 5.75 -5.11 -20.52
CA SER A 895 7.09 -4.98 -19.95
C SER A 895 7.07 -5.30 -18.44
N TYR A 896 8.10 -5.97 -17.93
CA TYR A 896 8.27 -6.34 -16.53
C TYR A 896 7.17 -7.23 -15.92
N CYS A 897 6.38 -7.92 -16.74
CA CYS A 897 5.48 -8.97 -16.27
C CYS A 897 6.28 -10.24 -15.86
N PRO A 898 5.93 -10.93 -14.76
CA PRO A 898 6.56 -12.19 -14.38
C PRO A 898 6.35 -13.24 -15.50
N MET A 899 7.38 -14.03 -15.85
CA MET A 899 7.39 -14.87 -17.07
C MET A 899 7.01 -16.32 -16.90
N ASP A 900 7.03 -16.84 -15.67
CA ASP A 900 6.49 -18.17 -15.34
C ASP A 900 4.97 -18.25 -15.66
N ALA A 901 4.40 -17.07 -15.96
CA ALA A 901 3.03 -16.73 -16.24
C ALA A 901 2.54 -16.88 -17.68
N ILE A 902 3.38 -16.56 -18.67
CA ILE A 902 2.94 -16.44 -20.07
C ILE A 902 3.04 -17.81 -20.71
N SER A 903 1.89 -18.46 -20.91
CA SER A 903 1.90 -19.64 -21.77
C SER A 903 2.38 -19.23 -23.16
N GLY A 904 3.54 -19.73 -23.58
CA GLY A 904 4.08 -19.45 -24.92
C GLY A 904 3.09 -19.80 -26.05
N MET A 905 2.06 -20.60 -25.77
CA MET A 905 0.95 -20.91 -26.68
C MET A 905 -0.08 -19.76 -26.80
N GLY A 906 -0.51 -19.12 -25.71
CA GLY A 906 -1.49 -18.03 -25.77
C GLY A 906 -0.97 -16.79 -26.50
N LEU A 907 0.28 -16.40 -26.23
CA LEU A 907 0.93 -15.30 -26.95
C LEU A 907 1.16 -15.64 -28.43
N ALA A 908 1.54 -16.88 -28.74
CA ALA A 908 1.68 -17.36 -30.11
C ALA A 908 0.35 -17.36 -30.86
N GLU A 909 -0.75 -17.74 -30.20
CA GLU A 909 -2.09 -17.74 -30.78
C GLU A 909 -2.61 -16.32 -31.02
N LEU A 910 -2.40 -15.41 -30.07
CA LEU A 910 -2.69 -13.99 -30.24
C LEU A 910 -1.96 -13.41 -31.45
N ILE A 911 -0.65 -13.67 -31.57
CA ILE A 911 0.15 -13.24 -32.71
C ILE A 911 -0.36 -13.88 -34.00
N ARG A 912 -0.77 -15.14 -34.02
CA ARG A 912 -1.30 -15.76 -35.25
C ARG A 912 -2.64 -15.19 -35.69
N LYS A 913 -3.52 -14.83 -34.75
CA LYS A 913 -4.90 -14.40 -35.05
C LYS A 913 -5.03 -12.89 -35.25
N THR A 914 -4.15 -12.09 -34.66
CA THR A 914 -4.26 -10.62 -34.70
C THR A 914 -3.46 -10.05 -35.87
N SER A 915 -4.17 -9.51 -36.87
CA SER A 915 -3.56 -8.92 -38.07
C SER A 915 -3.24 -7.43 -37.95
N SER A 916 -3.78 -6.75 -36.93
CA SER A 916 -3.58 -5.33 -36.68
C SER A 916 -2.33 -5.02 -35.84
N LEU A 917 -1.81 -6.00 -35.10
CA LEU A 917 -0.76 -5.81 -34.12
C LEU A 917 0.58 -5.46 -34.79
N ARG A 918 1.10 -4.27 -34.49
CA ARG A 918 2.35 -3.71 -35.06
C ARG A 918 3.50 -3.70 -34.07
N VAL A 919 3.22 -3.45 -32.80
CA VAL A 919 4.23 -3.33 -31.73
C VAL A 919 3.90 -4.31 -30.61
N LEU A 920 4.88 -5.12 -30.24
CA LEU A 920 4.85 -5.98 -29.05
C LEU A 920 6.08 -5.69 -28.20
N ASP A 921 5.87 -5.25 -26.96
CA ASP A 921 6.93 -4.97 -26.00
C ASP A 921 6.92 -6.01 -24.86
N LEU A 922 8.02 -6.74 -24.72
CA LEU A 922 8.24 -7.76 -23.69
C LEU A 922 9.53 -7.46 -22.88
N ALA A 923 9.93 -6.19 -22.79
CA ALA A 923 11.12 -5.81 -22.04
C ALA A 923 11.02 -6.24 -20.56
N GLY A 924 12.04 -6.91 -20.02
CA GLY A 924 12.10 -7.37 -18.63
C GLY A 924 11.52 -8.76 -18.40
N CYS A 925 10.98 -9.40 -19.44
CA CYS A 925 10.19 -10.62 -19.33
C CYS A 925 10.90 -11.84 -19.96
N LEU A 926 12.10 -12.29 -19.54
CA LEU A 926 12.79 -13.41 -20.25
C LEU A 926 13.24 -14.64 -19.41
N ALA A 927 12.65 -15.81 -19.78
CA ALA A 927 13.13 -17.17 -19.54
C ALA A 927 13.24 -17.98 -20.87
N GLY A 928 14.11 -18.99 -20.93
CA GLY A 928 14.61 -19.58 -22.19
C GLY A 928 13.66 -20.50 -22.99
N GLU A 929 12.66 -21.11 -22.37
CA GLU A 929 11.82 -22.14 -23.03
C GLU A 929 10.69 -21.55 -23.89
N HIS A 930 10.21 -20.34 -23.59
CA HIS A 930 9.04 -19.71 -24.24
C HIS A 930 9.36 -19.01 -25.58
N LEU A 931 10.63 -18.70 -25.83
CA LEU A 931 11.06 -18.01 -27.04
C LEU A 931 10.99 -18.90 -28.29
N GLY A 932 11.02 -20.23 -28.13
CA GLY A 932 10.83 -21.17 -29.25
C GLY A 932 9.41 -21.10 -29.84
N ALA A 933 8.39 -21.05 -28.98
CA ALA A 933 7.00 -20.90 -29.41
C ALA A 933 6.76 -19.54 -30.07
N LEU A 934 7.34 -18.46 -29.51
CA LEU A 934 7.30 -17.12 -30.08
C LEU A 934 7.93 -17.09 -31.48
N GLY A 935 9.10 -17.72 -31.66
CA GLY A 935 9.75 -17.88 -32.96
C GLY A 935 8.82 -18.52 -34.00
N THR A 936 8.17 -19.65 -33.67
CA THR A 936 7.22 -20.32 -34.59
C THR A 936 5.95 -19.51 -34.87
N ALA A 937 5.54 -18.61 -33.99
CA ALA A 937 4.38 -17.74 -34.21
C ALA A 937 4.72 -16.58 -35.15
N LEU A 938 5.91 -16.01 -34.98
CA LEU A 938 6.46 -14.95 -35.83
C LEU A 938 6.72 -15.44 -37.27
N GLU A 939 7.00 -16.73 -37.45
CA GLU A 939 7.09 -17.35 -38.78
C GLU A 939 5.75 -17.31 -39.57
N VAL A 940 4.61 -17.25 -38.87
CA VAL A 940 3.27 -17.35 -39.46
C VAL A 940 2.62 -15.97 -39.69
N ASN A 941 2.89 -14.95 -38.85
CA ASN A 941 2.26 -13.63 -38.97
C ASN A 941 3.13 -12.63 -39.78
N VAL A 942 2.51 -11.95 -40.75
CA VAL A 942 3.17 -10.98 -41.65
C VAL A 942 3.11 -9.52 -41.16
N THR A 943 2.39 -9.24 -40.06
CA THR A 943 1.94 -7.87 -39.72
C THR A 943 2.75 -7.16 -38.63
N LEU A 944 3.48 -7.89 -37.78
CA LEU A 944 4.27 -7.31 -36.69
C LEU A 944 5.46 -6.49 -37.23
N HIS A 945 5.52 -5.19 -36.92
CA HIS A 945 6.56 -4.27 -37.41
C HIS A 945 7.72 -4.10 -36.43
N GLU A 946 7.44 -4.01 -35.13
CA GLU A 946 8.40 -3.76 -34.08
C GLU A 946 8.22 -4.75 -32.93
N LEU A 947 9.31 -5.42 -32.55
CA LEU A 947 9.38 -6.31 -31.40
C LEU A 947 10.48 -5.79 -30.48
N ILE A 948 10.12 -5.50 -29.23
CA ILE A 948 11.04 -5.01 -28.20
C ILE A 948 11.23 -6.13 -27.18
N LEU A 949 12.47 -6.57 -27.00
CA LEU A 949 12.85 -7.62 -26.06
C LEU A 949 14.03 -7.13 -25.23
N THR A 950 14.11 -7.53 -23.97
CA THR A 950 15.34 -7.33 -23.18
C THR A 950 15.63 -8.58 -22.32
N GLY A 951 16.88 -9.04 -22.31
CA GLY A 951 17.36 -10.08 -21.37
C GLY A 951 18.59 -10.85 -21.86
N ASN A 952 18.76 -12.10 -21.43
CA ASN A 952 20.07 -12.76 -21.44
C ASN A 952 20.62 -13.00 -22.87
N GLY A 953 21.82 -12.49 -23.18
CA GLY A 953 22.34 -12.40 -24.55
C GLY A 953 22.49 -13.73 -25.30
N ILE A 954 22.65 -14.85 -24.60
CA ILE A 954 22.70 -16.19 -25.21
C ILE A 954 21.32 -16.59 -25.77
N VAL A 955 20.26 -16.27 -25.04
CA VAL A 955 18.88 -16.65 -25.37
C VAL A 955 18.34 -15.78 -26.52
N LEU A 956 18.64 -14.48 -26.48
CA LEU A 956 18.35 -13.55 -27.58
C LEU A 956 19.11 -13.93 -28.87
N CYS A 957 20.33 -14.44 -28.75
CA CYS A 957 21.09 -14.94 -29.90
C CYS A 957 20.43 -16.18 -30.54
N ASP A 958 19.81 -17.07 -29.77
CA ASP A 958 19.17 -18.27 -30.32
C ASP A 958 17.80 -17.96 -30.97
N LEU A 959 17.04 -17.00 -30.42
CA LEU A 959 15.86 -16.46 -31.11
C LEU A 959 16.28 -15.72 -32.40
N ALA A 960 17.33 -14.89 -32.34
CA ALA A 960 17.86 -14.21 -33.52
C ALA A 960 18.30 -15.20 -34.60
N LYS A 961 19.00 -16.29 -34.24
CA LYS A 961 19.34 -17.37 -35.17
C LYS A 961 18.11 -18.06 -35.77
N THR A 962 17.06 -18.26 -34.97
CA THR A 962 15.79 -18.86 -35.43
C THR A 962 15.07 -17.94 -36.42
N LEU A 963 15.11 -16.63 -36.20
CA LEU A 963 14.61 -15.62 -37.14
C LEU A 963 15.50 -15.49 -38.39
N GLU A 964 16.82 -15.65 -38.26
CA GLU A 964 17.78 -15.61 -39.36
C GLU A 964 17.70 -16.83 -40.30
N THR A 965 17.35 -18.02 -39.78
CA THR A 965 17.22 -19.25 -40.59
C THR A 965 15.98 -19.25 -41.49
N ASN A 966 14.97 -18.42 -41.19
CA ASN A 966 13.74 -18.28 -41.96
C ASN A 966 13.40 -16.78 -42.24
N PRO A 967 14.18 -16.07 -43.08
CA PRO A 967 13.94 -14.66 -43.33
C PRO A 967 12.71 -14.48 -44.25
N ARG A 968 11.57 -14.09 -43.67
CA ARG A 968 10.45 -13.49 -44.42
C ARG A 968 10.14 -12.08 -43.90
N LYS A 969 9.58 -11.28 -44.81
CA LYS A 969 9.55 -9.79 -44.90
C LYS A 969 8.81 -9.02 -43.78
N SER A 970 8.44 -9.61 -42.65
CA SER A 970 7.42 -9.04 -41.74
C SER A 970 7.95 -8.15 -40.62
N LEU A 971 8.96 -8.59 -39.86
CA LEU A 971 9.54 -7.79 -38.76
C LEU A 971 10.48 -6.70 -39.32
N LYS A 972 10.11 -5.42 -39.15
CA LYS A 972 10.90 -4.28 -39.64
C LYS A 972 11.99 -3.85 -38.66
N ARG A 973 11.73 -4.00 -37.35
CA ARG A 973 12.62 -3.54 -36.28
C ARG A 973 12.58 -4.52 -35.12
N LEU A 974 13.76 -5.00 -34.72
CA LEU A 974 13.98 -5.74 -33.49
C LEU A 974 14.83 -4.85 -32.59
N VAL A 975 14.32 -4.52 -31.41
CA VAL A 975 15.04 -3.77 -30.38
C VAL A 975 15.40 -4.75 -29.28
N LEU A 976 16.72 -4.95 -29.07
CA LEU A 976 17.30 -5.84 -28.05
C LEU A 976 17.84 -5.07 -26.87
#